data_AF-A0A9E4XGH3-F1
#
_entry.id   AF-A0A9E4XGH3-F1
#
_cell.length_a   1.000
_cell.length_b   1.000
_cell.length_c   1.000
_cell.angle_alpha   90.00
_cell.angle_beta   90.00
_cell.angle_gamma   90.00
#
_symmetry.space_group_name_H-M   'P 1'
#
loop_
_entity.id
_entity.type
_entity.pdbx_description
1 polymer ?
#
loop_
_entity_poly.entity_id
_entity_poly.type
_entity_poly.pdbx_seq_one_letter_code
_entity_poly.pdbx_strand_id
1 'polypeptide(L)'
;VDHRWGEPLPPQLNFRLVFFTVPRRIPPGRIMDTRIAMVVPGRSPTQLRQSLRRELKSIQETRQRYVLHRDPDTDALRRAMIDREESLRRELERRYGMAYSQGRIYTHGDIGLRAQDVFLDTGLESWSDALASATLLLAHPILPVDYSSFPGSLTARGVAQVFRGLFQGDVGAREATSSFAAGLGVVSPDNPAIFDASNCPVLAILQRELEGSAGEAAPRALVHTLMYTYGLTLELSLFHLLAFVRQTRAELRLTPGHGLTNHRGGAFLSDRITRDLVPEVDFAALRLSELGDMRLEPTVSWNLTLPYASLLVEGLTATNEDADVLTQEQRLVDSLMALTPELAVAKTSISELAAGLGTSVEAAKETLERLERMSSANDLQEFYTAVEREFDGPSGLFEALEAHRRVARLSENIPAIIETRNYLDRMTFGSEHQDLRVVRDSLMARLDAAGLINNPSLWPGIEEGLARLRDSYSSTYRSFHAAYHQEALELRHRLEALTPQVNALARFNEIPELGSPVGLEVQQMFKDVSEGYRLCAIAEDDLDLGDVPYCPSCILPMNVTVPHRSEEQLSGEVSRAMREYNRRLSTHSAMQILDRPTREQVDKFIELVQVADPSALANVLDDRVVEFLRQFLSNDG
;
A
#
# COMPACT_ATOMS: atom_id res chain seq x y z
N VAL A 1 -54.34 -27.13 -30.29
CA VAL A 1 -53.19 -26.38 -29.73
C VAL A 1 -52.11 -27.40 -29.53
N ASP A 2 -50.88 -27.15 -29.98
CA ASP A 2 -49.79 -28.06 -29.62
C ASP A 2 -49.67 -28.02 -28.09
N HIS A 3 -50.02 -29.12 -27.44
CA HIS A 3 -50.18 -29.22 -25.99
C HIS A 3 -48.86 -28.98 -25.26
N ARG A 4 -47.75 -29.16 -25.97
CA ARG A 4 -46.37 -29.02 -25.50
C ARG A 4 -46.02 -27.62 -24.98
N TRP A 5 -46.69 -26.58 -25.46
CA TRP A 5 -46.36 -25.21 -25.07
C TRP A 5 -46.74 -24.88 -23.62
N GLY A 6 -47.71 -25.58 -23.05
CA GLY A 6 -48.18 -25.37 -21.67
C GLY A 6 -47.69 -26.41 -20.67
N GLU A 7 -46.86 -27.36 -21.10
CA GLU A 7 -46.19 -28.33 -20.23
C GLU A 7 -45.18 -27.65 -19.31
N PRO A 8 -44.86 -28.26 -18.15
CA PRO A 8 -43.88 -27.73 -17.20
C PRO A 8 -42.55 -27.35 -17.87
N LEU A 9 -41.99 -26.22 -17.46
CA LEU A 9 -40.71 -25.78 -18.00
C LEU A 9 -39.58 -26.65 -17.46
N PRO A 10 -38.59 -27.01 -18.31
CA PRO A 10 -37.39 -27.64 -17.82
C PRO A 10 -36.61 -26.68 -16.90
N PRO A 11 -35.77 -27.20 -15.98
CA PRO A 11 -35.14 -26.40 -14.92
C PRO A 11 -34.31 -25.20 -15.42
N GLN A 12 -33.76 -25.28 -16.63
CA GLN A 12 -32.93 -24.24 -17.24
C GLN A 12 -33.71 -23.07 -17.88
N LEU A 13 -35.04 -23.14 -17.96
CA LEU A 13 -35.87 -22.06 -18.49
C LEU A 13 -36.57 -21.30 -17.36
N ASN A 14 -36.29 -20.00 -17.27
CA ASN A 14 -36.89 -19.12 -16.24
C ASN A 14 -38.38 -18.85 -16.51
N PHE A 15 -38.77 -18.70 -17.77
CA PHE A 15 -40.16 -18.48 -18.19
C PHE A 15 -40.35 -18.86 -19.67
N ARG A 16 -41.60 -18.87 -20.13
CA ARG A 16 -41.94 -19.06 -21.55
C ARG A 16 -43.09 -18.15 -21.96
N LEU A 17 -42.85 -17.35 -23.00
CA LEU A 17 -43.86 -16.51 -23.63
C LEU A 17 -44.22 -17.08 -25.00
N VAL A 18 -45.51 -17.25 -25.28
CA VAL A 18 -45.99 -17.79 -26.55
C VAL A 18 -46.95 -16.81 -27.21
N PHE A 19 -46.51 -16.20 -28.31
CA PHE A 19 -47.34 -15.26 -29.09
C PHE A 19 -48.01 -15.98 -30.26
N PHE A 20 -49.34 -16.15 -30.18
CA PHE A 20 -50.12 -16.69 -31.29
C PHE A 20 -50.31 -15.64 -32.38
N THR A 21 -50.29 -16.06 -33.64
CA THR A 21 -50.46 -15.12 -34.78
C THR A 21 -51.89 -15.09 -35.34
N VAL A 22 -52.79 -15.87 -34.75
CA VAL A 22 -54.22 -15.96 -35.09
C VAL A 22 -55.04 -16.11 -33.80
N PRO A 23 -56.28 -15.59 -33.74
CA PRO A 23 -57.17 -15.78 -32.59
C PRO A 23 -57.43 -17.26 -32.33
N ARG A 24 -57.30 -17.68 -31.07
CA ARG A 24 -57.49 -19.07 -30.61
C ARG A 24 -57.97 -19.09 -29.17
N ARG A 25 -58.87 -20.01 -28.83
CA ARG A 25 -59.25 -20.24 -27.43
C ARG A 25 -58.33 -21.29 -26.82
N ILE A 26 -57.71 -20.96 -25.68
CA ILE A 26 -56.92 -21.90 -24.88
C ILE A 26 -57.82 -22.41 -23.75
N PRO A 27 -58.03 -23.74 -23.63
CA PRO A 27 -58.80 -24.30 -22.53
C PRO A 27 -58.15 -24.06 -21.16
N PRO A 28 -58.95 -23.89 -20.08
CA PRO A 28 -58.44 -23.85 -18.71
C PRO A 28 -57.64 -25.12 -18.37
N GLY A 29 -56.61 -25.00 -17.54
CA GLY A 29 -55.75 -26.14 -17.11
C GLY A 29 -54.77 -26.66 -18.17
N ARG A 30 -54.67 -26.00 -19.34
CA ARG A 30 -53.66 -26.33 -20.37
C ARG A 30 -52.30 -25.70 -20.13
N ILE A 31 -52.22 -24.73 -19.23
CA ILE A 31 -50.98 -24.15 -18.75
C ILE A 31 -50.74 -24.78 -17.38
N MET A 32 -49.68 -25.58 -17.26
CA MET A 32 -49.34 -26.39 -16.07
C MET A 32 -48.24 -25.76 -15.22
N ASP A 33 -47.67 -24.63 -15.64
CA ASP A 33 -46.57 -23.95 -14.96
C ASP A 33 -46.89 -22.45 -14.88
N THR A 34 -46.70 -21.86 -13.70
CA THR A 34 -47.00 -20.45 -13.40
C THR A 34 -46.12 -19.46 -14.15
N ARG A 35 -44.98 -19.92 -14.68
CA ARG A 35 -44.01 -19.11 -15.42
C ARG A 35 -44.29 -19.06 -16.93
N ILE A 36 -45.45 -19.54 -17.37
CA ILE A 36 -45.85 -19.58 -18.78
C ILE A 36 -46.99 -18.61 -19.03
N ALA A 37 -46.81 -17.74 -20.04
CA ALA A 37 -47.87 -16.88 -20.55
C ALA A 37 -48.09 -17.09 -22.06
N MET A 38 -49.35 -17.23 -22.43
CA MET A 38 -49.77 -17.44 -23.81
C MET A 38 -50.65 -16.28 -24.29
N VAL A 39 -50.19 -15.56 -25.30
CA VAL A 39 -50.86 -14.36 -25.82
C VAL A 39 -51.60 -14.68 -27.10
N VAL A 40 -52.89 -14.42 -27.11
CA VAL A 40 -53.76 -14.60 -28.26
C VAL A 40 -54.27 -13.25 -28.75
N PRO A 41 -54.16 -12.93 -30.05
CA PRO A 41 -54.67 -11.67 -30.58
C PRO A 41 -56.19 -11.69 -30.69
N GLY A 42 -56.84 -10.55 -30.48
CA GLY A 42 -58.31 -10.41 -30.57
C GLY A 42 -58.84 -10.55 -32.00
N ARG A 43 -58.01 -10.20 -32.99
CA ARG A 43 -58.29 -10.36 -34.43
C ARG A 43 -57.05 -10.85 -35.16
N SER A 44 -57.23 -11.57 -36.26
CA SER A 44 -56.08 -11.97 -37.09
C SER A 44 -55.63 -10.76 -37.92
N PRO A 45 -54.35 -10.36 -37.85
CA PRO A 45 -53.83 -9.29 -38.69
C PRO A 45 -53.49 -9.86 -40.08
N THR A 46 -54.44 -10.39 -40.86
CA THR A 46 -54.12 -11.29 -42.00
C THR A 46 -53.89 -10.59 -43.34
N GLN A 47 -54.79 -9.68 -43.78
CA GLN A 47 -54.72 -9.14 -45.15
C GLN A 47 -53.60 -8.11 -45.35
N LEU A 48 -53.47 -7.12 -44.48
CA LEU A 48 -52.42 -6.09 -44.58
C LEU A 48 -51.02 -6.65 -44.25
N ARG A 49 -50.92 -7.65 -43.36
CA ARG A 49 -49.66 -8.33 -43.00
C ARG A 49 -49.02 -9.07 -44.15
N GLN A 50 -49.81 -9.73 -45.00
CA GLN A 50 -49.26 -10.41 -46.17
C GLN A 50 -48.64 -9.40 -47.14
N SER A 51 -49.26 -8.21 -47.28
CA SER A 51 -48.70 -7.11 -48.06
C SER A 51 -47.39 -6.60 -47.46
N LEU A 52 -47.40 -6.22 -46.17
CA LEU A 52 -46.22 -5.67 -45.49
C LEU A 52 -45.06 -6.68 -45.41
N ARG A 53 -45.34 -7.97 -45.20
CA ARG A 53 -44.30 -9.02 -45.20
C ARG A 53 -43.74 -9.28 -46.59
N ARG A 54 -44.55 -9.22 -47.65
CA ARG A 54 -44.08 -9.34 -49.03
C ARG A 54 -43.18 -8.17 -49.40
N GLU A 55 -43.56 -6.95 -49.00
CA GLU A 55 -42.76 -5.74 -49.20
C GLU A 55 -41.43 -5.83 -48.44
N LEU A 56 -41.45 -6.22 -47.16
CA LEU A 56 -40.25 -6.43 -46.35
C LEU A 56 -39.32 -7.48 -46.98
N LYS A 57 -39.87 -8.61 -47.41
CA LYS A 57 -39.11 -9.68 -48.08
C LYS A 57 -38.52 -9.18 -49.40
N SER A 58 -39.27 -8.42 -50.19
CA SER A 58 -38.79 -7.82 -51.44
C SER A 58 -37.65 -6.83 -51.20
N ILE A 59 -37.74 -5.99 -50.16
CA ILE A 59 -36.66 -5.06 -49.78
C ILE A 59 -35.41 -5.84 -49.33
N GLN A 60 -35.56 -6.89 -48.53
CA GLN A 60 -34.44 -7.73 -48.08
C GLN A 60 -33.74 -8.45 -49.24
N GLU A 61 -34.52 -9.05 -50.16
CA GLU A 61 -34.00 -9.71 -51.37
C GLU A 61 -33.29 -8.72 -52.29
N THR A 62 -33.84 -7.50 -52.41
CA THR A 62 -33.23 -6.43 -53.20
C THR A 62 -31.92 -5.97 -52.55
N ARG A 63 -31.88 -5.76 -51.23
CA ARG A 63 -30.68 -5.38 -50.47
C ARG A 63 -29.55 -6.39 -50.62
N GLN A 64 -29.85 -7.68 -50.61
CA GLN A 64 -28.86 -8.75 -50.82
C GLN A 64 -28.21 -8.70 -52.21
N ARG A 65 -28.92 -8.19 -53.23
CA ARG A 65 -28.38 -8.06 -54.60
C ARG A 65 -27.46 -6.84 -54.77
N TYR A 66 -27.62 -5.79 -53.97
CA TYR A 66 -26.81 -4.56 -54.03
C TYR A 66 -25.58 -4.56 -53.11
N VAL A 67 -25.19 -5.72 -52.54
CA VAL A 67 -24.02 -5.86 -51.63
C VAL A 67 -22.68 -5.65 -52.36
N LEU A 68 -22.63 -5.67 -53.69
CA LEU A 68 -21.38 -5.76 -54.46
C LEU A 68 -20.87 -4.44 -55.08
N HIS A 69 -21.57 -3.30 -54.96
CA HIS A 69 -21.14 -2.05 -55.60
C HIS A 69 -20.99 -0.91 -54.58
N ARG A 70 -19.81 -0.26 -54.57
CA ARG A 70 -19.47 0.91 -53.72
C ARG A 70 -19.46 2.18 -54.58
N ASP A 71 -20.64 2.77 -54.76
CA ASP A 71 -20.84 4.07 -55.41
C ASP A 71 -21.81 4.91 -54.54
N PRO A 72 -21.56 6.22 -54.31
CA PRO A 72 -22.42 7.12 -53.51
C PRO A 72 -23.93 7.01 -53.75
N ASP A 73 -24.40 6.83 -54.98
CA ASP A 73 -25.82 6.66 -55.30
C ASP A 73 -26.38 5.32 -54.77
N THR A 74 -25.54 4.28 -54.75
CA THR A 74 -25.88 2.95 -54.20
C THR A 74 -25.98 3.00 -52.67
N ASP A 75 -25.16 3.83 -52.02
CA ASP A 75 -25.21 4.03 -50.57
C ASP A 75 -26.44 4.85 -50.13
N ALA A 76 -26.85 5.86 -50.90
CA ALA A 76 -28.09 6.59 -50.66
C ALA A 76 -29.32 5.69 -50.77
N LEU A 77 -29.37 4.84 -51.80
CA LEU A 77 -30.42 3.85 -51.98
C LEU A 77 -30.44 2.82 -50.83
N ARG A 78 -29.27 2.38 -50.36
CA ARG A 78 -29.15 1.46 -49.22
C ARG A 78 -29.72 2.07 -47.93
N ARG A 79 -29.41 3.34 -47.64
CA ARG A 79 -29.99 4.04 -46.46
C ARG A 79 -31.51 4.15 -46.57
N ALA A 80 -32.03 4.55 -47.73
CA ALA A 80 -33.48 4.61 -47.95
C ALA A 80 -34.17 3.25 -47.79
N MET A 81 -33.52 2.15 -48.20
CA MET A 81 -34.02 0.79 -47.97
C MET A 81 -33.99 0.37 -46.49
N ILE A 82 -32.96 0.76 -45.74
CA ILE A 82 -32.88 0.52 -44.28
C ILE A 82 -33.99 1.29 -43.58
N ASP A 83 -34.17 2.57 -43.88
CA ASP A 83 -35.21 3.42 -43.29
C ASP A 83 -36.62 2.87 -43.60
N ARG A 84 -36.84 2.40 -44.84
CA ARG A 84 -38.10 1.76 -45.24
C ARG A 84 -38.33 0.42 -44.54
N GLU A 85 -37.28 -0.40 -44.40
CA GLU A 85 -37.34 -1.66 -43.66
C GLU A 85 -37.73 -1.43 -42.20
N GLU A 86 -37.08 -0.47 -41.53
CA GLU A 86 -37.40 -0.09 -40.15
C GLU A 86 -38.81 0.49 -40.01
N SER A 87 -39.26 1.30 -40.96
CA SER A 87 -40.63 1.83 -41.00
C SER A 87 -41.67 0.70 -41.11
N LEU A 88 -41.44 -0.28 -41.99
CA LEU A 88 -42.33 -1.42 -42.17
C LEU A 88 -42.33 -2.34 -40.94
N ARG A 89 -41.18 -2.55 -40.29
CA ARG A 89 -41.09 -3.30 -39.02
C ARG A 89 -41.88 -2.62 -37.91
N ARG A 90 -41.69 -1.32 -37.71
CA ARG A 90 -42.43 -0.53 -36.72
C ARG A 90 -43.94 -0.56 -36.97
N GLU A 91 -44.37 -0.45 -38.23
CA GLU A 91 -45.79 -0.58 -38.57
C GLU A 91 -46.33 -1.99 -38.30
N LEU A 92 -45.54 -3.03 -38.60
CA LEU A 92 -45.92 -4.40 -38.30
C LEU A 92 -46.08 -4.64 -36.80
N GLU A 93 -45.11 -4.17 -36.00
CA GLU A 93 -45.16 -4.21 -34.54
C GLU A 93 -46.38 -3.46 -34.01
N ARG A 94 -46.58 -2.20 -34.40
CA ARG A 94 -47.76 -1.42 -33.98
C ARG A 94 -49.08 -2.16 -34.22
N ARG A 95 -49.22 -2.83 -35.37
CA ARG A 95 -50.41 -3.63 -35.71
C ARG A 95 -50.56 -4.86 -34.84
N TYR A 96 -49.46 -5.57 -34.56
CA TYR A 96 -49.47 -6.70 -33.65
C TYR A 96 -49.79 -6.27 -32.22
N GLY A 97 -49.20 -5.18 -31.73
CA GLY A 97 -49.50 -4.61 -30.42
C GLY A 97 -50.98 -4.29 -30.27
N MET A 98 -51.59 -3.62 -31.26
CA MET A 98 -53.03 -3.37 -31.29
C MET A 98 -53.88 -4.66 -31.32
N ALA A 99 -53.45 -5.67 -32.08
CA ALA A 99 -54.16 -6.94 -32.14
C ALA A 99 -54.07 -7.72 -30.82
N TYR A 100 -52.92 -7.64 -30.13
CA TYR A 100 -52.68 -8.27 -28.84
C TYR A 100 -53.36 -7.53 -27.68
N SER A 101 -53.38 -6.19 -27.67
CA SER A 101 -54.07 -5.40 -26.65
C SER A 101 -55.58 -5.63 -26.63
N GLN A 102 -56.18 -5.93 -27.79
CA GLN A 102 -57.58 -6.34 -27.94
C GLN A 102 -57.80 -7.85 -27.72
N GLY A 103 -56.73 -8.59 -27.43
CA GLY A 103 -56.69 -10.02 -27.29
C GLY A 103 -56.85 -10.50 -25.85
N ARG A 104 -56.28 -11.67 -25.56
CA ARG A 104 -56.27 -12.27 -24.22
C ARG A 104 -54.88 -12.83 -23.91
N ILE A 105 -54.47 -12.67 -22.66
CA ILE A 105 -53.31 -13.34 -22.09
C ILE A 105 -53.86 -14.49 -21.25
N TYR A 106 -53.33 -15.69 -21.47
CA TYR A 106 -53.64 -16.88 -20.69
C TYR A 106 -52.44 -17.24 -19.81
N THR A 107 -52.68 -17.43 -18.52
CA THR A 107 -51.69 -17.79 -17.50
C THR A 107 -52.17 -19.01 -16.70
N HIS A 108 -51.28 -19.62 -15.91
CA HIS A 108 -51.69 -20.66 -14.97
C HIS A 108 -52.68 -20.09 -13.93
N GLY A 109 -53.81 -20.75 -13.73
CA GLY A 109 -54.83 -20.32 -12.76
C GLY A 109 -55.67 -19.11 -13.18
N ASP A 110 -55.57 -18.65 -14.45
CA ASP A 110 -56.35 -17.52 -15.01
C ASP A 110 -56.16 -16.20 -14.23
N ILE A 111 -54.94 -15.96 -13.75
CA ILE A 111 -54.60 -14.72 -13.03
C ILE A 111 -54.61 -13.57 -14.05
N GLY A 112 -55.51 -12.61 -13.84
CA GLY A 112 -56.04 -11.67 -14.83
C GLY A 112 -55.07 -10.58 -15.32
N LEU A 113 -53.99 -10.96 -16.01
CA LEU A 113 -53.17 -10.04 -16.78
C LEU A 113 -54.01 -9.44 -17.92
N ARG A 114 -54.22 -8.12 -17.87
CA ARG A 114 -54.96 -7.41 -18.90
C ARG A 114 -54.04 -7.12 -20.08
N ALA A 115 -54.42 -7.59 -21.25
CA ALA A 115 -53.63 -7.40 -22.47
C ALA A 115 -53.39 -5.90 -22.78
N GLN A 116 -54.39 -5.07 -22.54
CA GLN A 116 -54.26 -3.61 -22.67
C GLN A 116 -53.13 -3.00 -21.84
N ASP A 117 -52.77 -3.57 -20.69
CA ASP A 117 -51.77 -3.01 -19.78
C ASP A 117 -50.34 -3.45 -20.19
N VAL A 118 -50.21 -4.57 -20.91
CA VAL A 118 -48.93 -5.13 -21.37
C VAL A 118 -48.51 -4.59 -22.74
N PHE A 119 -49.48 -4.32 -23.62
CA PHE A 119 -49.24 -3.93 -25.02
C PHE A 119 -49.38 -2.41 -25.28
N LEU A 120 -49.02 -1.59 -24.28
CA LEU A 120 -49.11 -0.12 -24.35
C LEU A 120 -48.02 0.50 -25.26
N ASP A 121 -46.78 0.03 -25.11
CA ASP A 121 -45.61 0.53 -25.84
C ASP A 121 -45.45 -0.14 -27.22
N THR A 122 -44.58 0.41 -28.08
CA THR A 122 -44.33 -0.15 -29.42
C THR A 122 -43.06 -0.99 -29.45
N GLY A 123 -43.20 -2.32 -29.54
CA GLY A 123 -42.09 -3.22 -29.86
C GLY A 123 -42.20 -4.57 -29.17
N LEU A 124 -41.70 -5.62 -29.83
CA LEU A 124 -41.75 -6.99 -29.29
C LEU A 124 -40.96 -7.13 -27.99
N GLU A 125 -39.82 -6.42 -27.87
CA GLU A 125 -38.95 -6.47 -26.69
C GLU A 125 -39.67 -5.92 -25.45
N SER A 126 -40.21 -4.69 -25.55
CA SER A 126 -41.00 -4.07 -24.48
C SER A 126 -42.19 -4.93 -24.05
N TRP A 127 -42.94 -5.52 -24.99
CA TRP A 127 -44.04 -6.42 -24.63
C TRP A 127 -43.57 -7.71 -23.95
N SER A 128 -42.43 -8.24 -24.40
CA SER A 128 -41.85 -9.45 -23.83
C SER A 128 -41.37 -9.19 -22.41
N ASP A 129 -40.75 -8.04 -22.15
CA ASP A 129 -40.31 -7.62 -20.81
C ASP A 129 -41.51 -7.41 -19.89
N ALA A 130 -42.50 -6.61 -20.30
CA ALA A 130 -43.70 -6.36 -19.52
C ALA A 130 -44.45 -7.66 -19.18
N LEU A 131 -44.56 -8.57 -20.15
CA LEU A 131 -45.23 -9.86 -19.95
C LEU A 131 -44.40 -10.80 -19.08
N ALA A 132 -43.08 -10.88 -19.28
CA ALA A 132 -42.19 -11.69 -18.45
C ALA A 132 -42.22 -11.21 -17.00
N SER A 133 -42.04 -9.91 -16.76
CA SER A 133 -42.11 -9.32 -15.42
C SER A 133 -43.44 -9.63 -14.73
N ALA A 134 -44.57 -9.41 -15.42
CA ALA A 134 -45.88 -9.69 -14.84
C ALA A 134 -46.10 -11.18 -14.57
N THR A 135 -45.63 -12.07 -15.45
CA THR A 135 -45.74 -13.52 -15.27
C THR A 135 -44.88 -14.01 -14.11
N LEU A 136 -43.66 -13.50 -13.98
CA LEU A 136 -42.72 -13.87 -12.92
C LEU A 136 -43.16 -13.35 -11.55
N LEU A 137 -43.68 -12.13 -11.44
CA LEU A 137 -44.24 -11.59 -10.19
C LEU A 137 -45.44 -12.42 -9.68
N LEU A 138 -46.22 -13.00 -10.60
CA LEU A 138 -47.31 -13.91 -10.24
C LEU A 138 -46.80 -15.30 -9.84
N ALA A 139 -45.77 -15.80 -10.53
CA ALA A 139 -45.18 -17.09 -10.22
C ALA A 139 -44.43 -17.08 -8.88
N HIS A 140 -43.84 -15.94 -8.51
CA HIS A 140 -42.97 -15.78 -7.34
C HIS A 140 -43.42 -14.56 -6.50
N PRO A 141 -44.51 -14.68 -5.72
CA PRO A 141 -45.07 -13.55 -4.98
C PRO A 141 -44.22 -13.09 -3.80
N ILE A 142 -43.27 -13.93 -3.34
CA ILE A 142 -42.35 -13.62 -2.25
C ILE A 142 -40.93 -13.74 -2.80
N LEU A 143 -40.28 -12.60 -2.99
CA LEU A 143 -38.87 -12.52 -3.39
C LEU A 143 -38.01 -12.32 -2.14
N PRO A 144 -37.03 -13.19 -1.87
CA PRO A 144 -36.17 -13.11 -0.67
C PRO A 144 -35.02 -12.10 -0.82
N VAL A 145 -35.13 -11.15 -1.75
CA VAL A 145 -34.14 -10.09 -2.03
C VAL A 145 -34.85 -8.74 -2.16
N ASP A 146 -34.22 -7.67 -1.68
CA ASP A 146 -34.72 -6.31 -1.82
C ASP A 146 -34.21 -5.66 -3.12
N TYR A 147 -34.85 -6.03 -4.22
CA TYR A 147 -34.53 -5.49 -5.55
C TYR A 147 -34.95 -4.03 -5.72
N SER A 148 -35.74 -3.45 -4.82
CA SER A 148 -36.20 -2.05 -4.92
C SER A 148 -35.06 -1.05 -4.71
N SER A 149 -34.01 -1.48 -4.01
CA SER A 149 -32.79 -0.73 -3.74
C SER A 149 -31.79 -0.71 -4.90
N PHE A 150 -32.00 -1.53 -5.94
CA PHE A 150 -31.05 -1.67 -7.04
C PHE A 150 -31.10 -0.44 -7.98
N PRO A 151 -29.95 0.12 -8.37
CA PRO A 151 -29.90 1.25 -9.30
C PRO A 151 -30.28 0.86 -10.75
N GLY A 152 -30.35 -0.44 -11.04
CA GLY A 152 -30.71 -0.98 -12.35
C GLY A 152 -30.79 -2.50 -12.34
N SER A 153 -30.92 -3.12 -13.52
CA SER A 153 -31.00 -4.57 -13.63
C SER A 153 -29.67 -5.25 -13.28
N LEU A 154 -29.70 -6.17 -12.32
CA LEU A 154 -28.55 -6.99 -11.95
C LEU A 154 -28.40 -8.14 -12.96
N THR A 155 -27.32 -8.11 -13.75
CA THR A 155 -27.00 -9.15 -14.74
C THR A 155 -26.10 -10.24 -14.14
N ALA A 156 -25.96 -11.39 -14.82
CA ALA A 156 -25.00 -12.44 -14.44
C ALA A 156 -23.57 -11.91 -14.26
N ARG A 157 -23.13 -11.02 -15.16
CA ARG A 157 -21.84 -10.32 -15.03
C ARG A 157 -21.79 -9.44 -13.79
N GLY A 158 -22.88 -8.75 -13.48
CA GLY A 158 -23.01 -7.95 -12.25
C GLY A 158 -22.91 -8.79 -10.99
N VAL A 159 -23.57 -9.96 -10.94
CA VAL A 159 -23.45 -10.91 -9.81
C VAL A 159 -21.99 -11.36 -9.65
N ALA A 160 -21.32 -11.70 -10.75
CA ALA A 160 -19.90 -12.04 -10.71
C ALA A 160 -19.02 -10.88 -10.23
N GLN A 161 -19.34 -9.63 -10.59
CA GLN A 161 -18.65 -8.47 -10.04
C GLN A 161 -18.89 -8.35 -8.53
N VAL A 162 -20.14 -8.44 -8.06
CA VAL A 162 -20.44 -8.43 -6.62
C VAL A 162 -19.64 -9.50 -5.88
N PHE A 163 -19.57 -10.72 -6.41
CA PHE A 163 -18.77 -11.81 -5.85
C PHE A 163 -17.29 -11.43 -5.71
N ARG A 164 -16.67 -10.94 -6.78
CA ARG A 164 -15.25 -10.54 -6.77
C ARG A 164 -14.98 -9.37 -5.82
N GLY A 165 -15.86 -8.37 -5.80
CA GLY A 165 -15.70 -7.23 -4.89
C GLY A 165 -15.89 -7.60 -3.43
N LEU A 166 -16.85 -8.49 -3.12
CA LEU A 166 -17.22 -8.83 -1.75
C LEU A 166 -16.33 -9.92 -1.12
N PHE A 167 -15.98 -10.96 -1.88
CA PHE A 167 -15.21 -12.10 -1.36
C PHE A 167 -13.74 -12.07 -1.74
N GLN A 168 -13.36 -11.43 -2.85
CA GLN A 168 -11.98 -11.41 -3.36
C GLN A 168 -11.30 -10.06 -3.22
N GLY A 169 -12.00 -9.04 -2.70
CA GLY A 169 -11.45 -7.70 -2.53
C GLY A 169 -11.11 -6.96 -3.83
N ASP A 170 -11.68 -7.37 -4.97
CA ASP A 170 -11.40 -6.74 -6.28
C ASP A 170 -11.86 -5.28 -6.28
N VAL A 171 -10.88 -4.37 -6.33
CA VAL A 171 -11.10 -2.91 -6.35
C VAL A 171 -11.95 -2.49 -7.56
N GLY A 172 -11.78 -3.16 -8.71
CA GLY A 172 -12.53 -2.90 -9.93
C GLY A 172 -14.00 -3.32 -9.87
N ALA A 173 -14.40 -4.03 -8.82
CA ALA A 173 -15.77 -4.48 -8.60
C ALA A 173 -16.52 -3.74 -7.48
N ARG A 174 -15.86 -2.79 -6.80
CA ARG A 174 -16.43 -2.05 -5.65
C ARG A 174 -17.76 -1.38 -5.94
N GLU A 175 -17.92 -0.80 -7.13
CA GLU A 175 -19.16 -0.12 -7.54
C GLU A 175 -20.33 -1.11 -7.63
N ALA A 176 -20.11 -2.32 -8.15
CA ALA A 176 -21.13 -3.35 -8.19
C ALA A 176 -21.50 -3.81 -6.77
N THR A 177 -20.51 -4.01 -5.90
CA THR A 177 -20.73 -4.38 -4.50
C THR A 177 -21.56 -3.32 -3.77
N SER A 178 -21.19 -2.04 -3.83
CA SER A 178 -21.94 -0.97 -3.17
C SER A 178 -23.36 -0.79 -3.72
N SER A 179 -23.56 -1.08 -5.00
CA SER A 179 -24.85 -0.92 -5.69
C SER A 179 -25.85 -2.04 -5.41
N PHE A 180 -25.37 -3.27 -5.20
CA PHE A 180 -26.25 -4.44 -5.19
C PHE A 180 -26.15 -5.30 -3.92
N ALA A 181 -25.03 -5.30 -3.20
CA ALA A 181 -24.82 -6.25 -2.09
C ALA A 181 -25.84 -6.08 -0.95
N ALA A 182 -26.24 -4.84 -0.65
CA ALA A 182 -27.24 -4.55 0.39
C ALA A 182 -28.62 -5.13 0.06
N GLY A 183 -29.11 -4.94 -1.17
CA GLY A 183 -30.38 -5.52 -1.62
C GLY A 183 -30.35 -7.04 -1.78
N LEU A 184 -29.16 -7.63 -1.95
CA LEU A 184 -28.94 -9.08 -1.86
C LEU A 184 -28.91 -9.59 -0.41
N GLY A 185 -28.87 -8.70 0.58
CA GLY A 185 -28.85 -9.05 2.01
C GLY A 185 -27.56 -9.69 2.50
N VAL A 186 -26.45 -9.52 1.77
CA VAL A 186 -25.13 -10.12 2.09
C VAL A 186 -24.15 -9.14 2.73
N VAL A 187 -24.62 -7.93 3.05
CA VAL A 187 -23.90 -6.92 3.83
C VAL A 187 -24.86 -6.23 4.77
N SER A 188 -24.34 -5.68 5.87
CA SER A 188 -25.10 -4.79 6.75
C SER A 188 -25.20 -3.38 6.13
N PRO A 189 -26.35 -2.68 6.27
CA PRO A 189 -26.49 -1.27 5.86
C PRO A 189 -25.43 -0.34 6.49
N ASP A 190 -24.99 -0.66 7.72
CA ASP A 190 -24.01 0.15 8.45
C ASP A 190 -22.58 -0.05 7.94
N ASN A 191 -22.31 -1.18 7.27
CA ASN A 191 -20.98 -1.50 6.73
C ASN A 191 -21.06 -2.27 5.40
N PRO A 192 -21.36 -1.57 4.29
CA PRO A 192 -21.61 -2.20 2.99
C PRO A 192 -20.36 -2.79 2.32
N ALA A 193 -19.16 -2.57 2.90
CA ALA A 193 -17.90 -3.08 2.39
C ALA A 193 -17.51 -4.45 2.98
N ILE A 194 -18.16 -4.87 4.07
CA ILE A 194 -17.85 -6.11 4.76
C ILE A 194 -18.98 -7.11 4.54
N PHE A 195 -18.60 -8.34 4.17
CA PHE A 195 -19.53 -9.45 4.07
C PHE A 195 -20.18 -9.72 5.44
N ASP A 196 -21.51 -9.62 5.49
CA ASP A 196 -22.33 -9.98 6.62
C ASP A 196 -23.70 -10.43 6.10
N ALA A 197 -23.90 -11.74 6.06
CA ALA A 197 -25.15 -12.34 5.58
C ALA A 197 -26.02 -12.84 6.73
N SER A 198 -25.80 -12.38 7.96
CA SER A 198 -26.50 -12.85 9.16
C SER A 198 -28.03 -12.66 9.09
N ASN A 199 -28.48 -11.61 8.39
CA ASN A 199 -29.90 -11.31 8.20
C ASN A 199 -30.39 -11.63 6.77
N CYS A 200 -29.63 -12.38 5.98
CA CYS A 200 -30.00 -12.70 4.60
C CYS A 200 -31.19 -13.68 4.56
N PRO A 201 -32.35 -13.31 3.96
CA PRO A 201 -33.51 -14.20 3.89
C PRO A 201 -33.24 -15.46 3.07
N VAL A 202 -32.39 -15.37 2.04
CA VAL A 202 -32.02 -16.53 1.21
C VAL A 202 -31.21 -17.55 2.01
N LEU A 203 -30.26 -17.10 2.85
CA LEU A 203 -29.49 -18.01 3.70
C LEU A 203 -30.38 -18.66 4.76
N ALA A 204 -31.38 -17.95 5.30
CA ALA A 204 -32.35 -18.54 6.22
C ALA A 204 -33.19 -19.65 5.55
N ILE A 205 -33.54 -19.49 4.26
CA ILE A 205 -34.18 -20.55 3.48
C ILE A 205 -33.23 -21.75 3.34
N LEU A 206 -31.99 -21.52 2.91
CA LEU A 206 -30.99 -22.59 2.74
C LEU A 206 -30.77 -23.35 4.06
N GLN A 207 -30.60 -22.65 5.17
CA GLN A 207 -30.47 -23.24 6.50
C GLN A 207 -31.62 -24.18 6.82
N ARG A 208 -32.87 -23.72 6.63
CA ARG A 208 -34.07 -24.52 6.90
C ARG A 208 -34.16 -25.77 6.01
N GLU A 209 -33.83 -25.66 4.73
CA GLU A 209 -33.84 -26.81 3.81
C GLU A 209 -32.78 -27.86 4.19
N LEU A 210 -31.58 -27.41 4.61
CA LEU A 210 -30.53 -28.32 5.11
C LEU A 210 -30.91 -28.97 6.44
N GLU A 211 -31.42 -28.22 7.40
CA GLU A 211 -31.91 -28.76 8.69
C GLU A 211 -33.03 -29.78 8.49
N GLY A 212 -33.95 -29.50 7.57
CA GLY A 212 -35.01 -30.43 7.16
C GLY A 212 -34.49 -31.72 6.51
N SER A 213 -33.24 -31.71 6.03
CA SER A 213 -32.56 -32.84 5.39
C SER A 213 -31.46 -33.45 6.28
N ALA A 214 -31.59 -33.30 7.60
CA ALA A 214 -30.61 -33.79 8.59
C ALA A 214 -29.18 -33.24 8.40
N GLY A 215 -29.06 -32.03 7.87
CA GLY A 215 -27.78 -31.33 7.69
C GLY A 215 -27.02 -31.69 6.42
N GLU A 216 -27.59 -32.51 5.53
CA GLU A 216 -27.00 -32.88 4.24
C GLU A 216 -28.02 -32.73 3.11
N ALA A 217 -27.66 -32.02 2.04
CA ALA A 217 -28.54 -31.83 0.89
C ALA A 217 -27.77 -31.76 -0.43
N ALA A 218 -28.41 -32.21 -1.51
CA ALA A 218 -27.89 -32.02 -2.85
C ALA A 218 -28.03 -30.54 -3.26
N PRO A 219 -26.95 -29.84 -3.67
CA PRO A 219 -26.99 -28.46 -4.15
C PRO A 219 -27.99 -28.24 -5.28
N ARG A 220 -28.19 -29.25 -6.14
CA ARG A 220 -29.20 -29.22 -7.21
C ARG A 220 -30.62 -29.07 -6.66
N ALA A 221 -30.95 -29.71 -5.54
CA ALA A 221 -32.26 -29.59 -4.91
C ALA A 221 -32.44 -28.20 -4.29
N LEU A 222 -31.42 -27.69 -3.58
CA LEU A 222 -31.43 -26.35 -2.98
C LEU A 222 -31.60 -25.26 -4.05
N VAL A 223 -30.78 -25.32 -5.11
CA VAL A 223 -30.88 -24.37 -6.24
C VAL A 223 -32.23 -24.48 -6.93
N HIS A 224 -32.77 -25.69 -7.11
CA HIS A 224 -34.10 -25.87 -7.67
C HIS A 224 -35.18 -25.19 -6.80
N THR A 225 -35.12 -25.33 -5.48
CA THR A 225 -36.03 -24.63 -4.55
C THR A 225 -35.91 -23.11 -4.68
N LEU A 226 -34.69 -22.57 -4.71
CA LEU A 226 -34.45 -21.13 -4.87
C LEU A 226 -34.99 -20.58 -6.21
N MET A 227 -34.81 -21.32 -7.30
CA MET A 227 -35.28 -20.90 -8.62
C MET A 227 -36.79 -21.05 -8.77
N TYR A 228 -37.35 -22.21 -8.39
CA TYR A 228 -38.74 -22.55 -8.67
C TYR A 228 -39.71 -21.92 -7.66
N THR A 229 -39.33 -21.87 -6.38
CA THR A 229 -40.21 -21.32 -5.33
C THR A 229 -40.00 -19.83 -5.19
N TYR A 230 -38.75 -19.37 -5.19
CA TYR A 230 -38.38 -17.99 -4.85
C TYR A 230 -37.93 -17.14 -6.05
N GLY A 231 -37.99 -17.67 -7.28
CA GLY A 231 -37.78 -16.90 -8.51
C GLY A 231 -36.35 -16.41 -8.73
N LEU A 232 -35.36 -16.94 -8.01
CA LEU A 232 -33.96 -16.56 -8.23
C LEU A 232 -33.43 -17.13 -9.55
N THR A 233 -32.54 -16.40 -10.21
CA THR A 233 -31.77 -16.93 -11.35
C THR A 233 -30.74 -17.96 -10.88
N LEU A 234 -30.23 -18.80 -11.77
CA LEU A 234 -29.17 -19.77 -11.45
C LEU A 234 -27.95 -19.09 -10.81
N GLU A 235 -27.50 -17.97 -11.36
CA GLU A 235 -26.33 -17.22 -10.88
C GLU A 235 -26.54 -16.69 -9.47
N LEU A 236 -27.70 -16.09 -9.19
CA LEU A 236 -28.06 -15.67 -7.84
C LEU A 236 -28.15 -16.84 -6.86
N SER A 237 -28.70 -17.98 -7.29
CA SER A 237 -28.77 -19.18 -6.44
C SER A 237 -27.38 -19.71 -6.10
N LEU A 238 -26.46 -19.80 -7.08
CA LEU A 238 -25.07 -20.20 -6.85
C LEU A 238 -24.32 -19.19 -5.97
N PHE A 239 -24.54 -17.89 -6.19
CA PHE A 239 -23.97 -16.84 -5.35
C PHE A 239 -24.38 -17.00 -3.89
N HIS A 240 -25.68 -17.17 -3.61
CA HIS A 240 -26.16 -17.35 -2.24
C HIS A 240 -25.75 -18.69 -1.63
N LEU A 241 -25.55 -19.73 -2.45
CA LEU A 241 -25.00 -21.00 -1.99
C LEU A 241 -23.56 -20.83 -1.46
N LEU A 242 -22.72 -20.10 -2.18
CA LEU A 242 -21.36 -19.79 -1.73
C LEU A 242 -21.35 -18.78 -0.56
N ALA A 243 -22.23 -17.79 -0.56
CA ALA A 243 -22.40 -16.88 0.57
C ALA A 243 -22.83 -17.65 1.83
N PHE A 244 -23.69 -18.67 1.68
CA PHE A 244 -24.04 -19.57 2.76
C PHE A 244 -22.81 -20.32 3.28
N VAL A 245 -22.01 -20.94 2.41
CA VAL A 245 -20.73 -21.59 2.78
C VAL A 245 -19.74 -20.63 3.45
N ARG A 246 -19.74 -19.35 3.08
CA ARG A 246 -18.87 -18.34 3.71
C ARG A 246 -19.37 -17.94 5.10
N GLN A 247 -20.68 -17.87 5.29
CA GLN A 247 -21.33 -17.44 6.53
C GLN A 247 -21.41 -18.57 7.55
N THR A 248 -21.81 -19.75 7.11
CA THR A 248 -21.95 -20.96 7.92
C THR A 248 -20.70 -21.82 7.73
N ARG A 249 -20.31 -22.63 8.71
CA ARG A 249 -19.18 -23.56 8.55
C ARG A 249 -19.52 -24.76 7.64
N ALA A 250 -20.39 -24.57 6.65
CA ALA A 250 -20.75 -25.62 5.72
C ALA A 250 -19.60 -25.95 4.76
N GLU A 251 -19.63 -27.15 4.19
CA GLU A 251 -18.81 -27.56 3.06
C GLU A 251 -19.68 -27.89 1.85
N LEU A 252 -19.17 -27.59 0.67
CA LEU A 252 -19.75 -27.94 -0.61
C LEU A 252 -18.79 -28.85 -1.36
N ARG A 253 -19.08 -30.15 -1.40
CA ARG A 253 -18.22 -31.13 -2.08
C ARG A 253 -18.34 -31.00 -3.59
N LEU A 254 -17.23 -31.19 -4.27
CA LEU A 254 -17.14 -31.18 -5.72
C LEU A 254 -17.20 -32.61 -6.27
N THR A 255 -17.74 -32.75 -7.47
CA THR A 255 -17.74 -34.05 -8.16
C THR A 255 -16.31 -34.45 -8.53
N PRO A 256 -15.96 -35.75 -8.49
CA PRO A 256 -14.64 -36.22 -8.91
C PRO A 256 -14.27 -35.74 -10.32
N GLY A 257 -13.08 -35.16 -10.48
CA GLY A 257 -12.59 -34.64 -11.76
C GLY A 257 -13.30 -33.37 -12.24
N HIS A 258 -13.84 -32.54 -11.33
CA HIS A 258 -14.43 -31.25 -11.67
C HIS A 258 -13.48 -30.35 -12.47
N GLY A 259 -14.04 -29.47 -13.30
CA GLY A 259 -13.29 -28.51 -14.12
C GLY A 259 -13.10 -27.14 -13.48
N LEU A 260 -13.48 -26.99 -12.20
CA LEU A 260 -13.44 -25.71 -11.51
C LEU A 260 -12.04 -25.09 -11.51
N THR A 261 -11.97 -23.82 -11.86
CA THR A 261 -10.77 -23.00 -11.80
C THR A 261 -10.77 -22.11 -10.57
N ASN A 262 -9.58 -21.74 -10.13
CA ASN A 262 -9.41 -20.69 -9.12
C ASN A 262 -9.47 -19.30 -9.79
N HIS A 263 -9.68 -18.27 -8.97
CA HIS A 263 -9.79 -16.88 -9.43
C HIS A 263 -8.50 -16.32 -10.07
N ARG A 264 -7.37 -17.00 -9.93
CA ARG A 264 -6.09 -16.69 -10.56
C ARG A 264 -5.89 -17.42 -11.90
N GLY A 265 -6.89 -18.19 -12.35
CA GLY A 265 -6.89 -18.92 -13.62
C GLY A 265 -6.23 -20.30 -13.59
N GLY A 266 -5.79 -20.78 -12.42
CA GLY A 266 -5.27 -22.12 -12.23
C GLY A 266 -6.37 -23.16 -11.93
N ALA A 267 -6.00 -24.43 -11.85
CA ALA A 267 -6.91 -25.48 -11.39
C ALA A 267 -7.27 -25.26 -9.91
N PHE A 268 -8.53 -25.46 -9.56
CA PHE A 268 -8.95 -25.50 -8.16
C PHE A 268 -8.52 -26.85 -7.56
N LEU A 269 -7.66 -26.84 -6.54
CA LEU A 269 -6.97 -28.06 -6.08
C LEU A 269 -7.75 -28.86 -5.03
N SER A 270 -8.78 -28.28 -4.42
CA SER A 270 -9.56 -28.96 -3.39
C SER A 270 -10.71 -29.77 -3.96
N ASP A 271 -11.10 -30.83 -3.25
CA ASP A 271 -12.29 -31.64 -3.55
C ASP A 271 -13.59 -31.03 -3.01
N ARG A 272 -13.51 -29.87 -2.33
CA ARG A 272 -14.67 -29.17 -1.75
C ARG A 272 -14.40 -27.67 -1.62
N ILE A 273 -15.47 -26.91 -1.41
CA ILE A 273 -15.42 -25.49 -1.11
C ILE A 273 -15.89 -25.31 0.33
N THR A 274 -14.99 -24.84 1.19
CA THR A 274 -15.23 -24.41 2.57
C THR A 274 -15.22 -22.88 2.66
N ARG A 275 -15.56 -22.34 3.83
CA ARG A 275 -15.61 -20.89 4.10
C ARG A 275 -14.38 -20.13 3.60
N ASP A 276 -13.20 -20.62 3.90
CA ASP A 276 -11.88 -20.07 3.56
C ASP A 276 -11.53 -20.23 2.07
N LEU A 277 -12.15 -21.18 1.38
CA LEU A 277 -11.94 -21.43 -0.05
C LEU A 277 -12.94 -20.71 -0.96
N VAL A 278 -14.02 -20.14 -0.43
CA VAL A 278 -14.98 -19.34 -1.22
C VAL A 278 -14.29 -18.22 -2.02
N PRO A 279 -13.38 -17.41 -1.43
CA PRO A 279 -12.63 -16.40 -2.18
C PRO A 279 -11.81 -16.99 -3.35
N GLU A 280 -11.37 -18.24 -3.23
CA GLU A 280 -10.50 -18.86 -4.22
C GLU A 280 -11.22 -19.24 -5.53
N VAL A 281 -12.55 -19.32 -5.52
CA VAL A 281 -13.37 -19.82 -6.65
C VAL A 281 -13.44 -18.82 -7.81
N ASP A 282 -13.22 -19.29 -9.04
CA ASP A 282 -13.67 -18.57 -10.23
C ASP A 282 -15.19 -18.73 -10.40
N PHE A 283 -15.93 -17.77 -9.87
CA PHE A 283 -17.40 -17.79 -9.88
C PHE A 283 -17.99 -17.84 -11.29
N ALA A 284 -17.32 -17.26 -12.29
CA ALA A 284 -17.84 -17.28 -13.67
C ALA A 284 -17.67 -18.67 -14.32
N ALA A 285 -16.70 -19.46 -13.88
CA ALA A 285 -16.47 -20.82 -14.33
C ALA A 285 -17.36 -21.85 -13.61
N LEU A 286 -17.83 -21.55 -12.40
CA LEU A 286 -18.63 -22.46 -11.58
C LEU A 286 -19.88 -22.99 -12.30
N ARG A 287 -20.08 -24.31 -12.28
CA ARG A 287 -21.29 -24.95 -12.81
C ARG A 287 -21.98 -25.80 -11.74
N LEU A 288 -23.31 -25.76 -11.71
CA LEU A 288 -24.12 -26.60 -10.82
C LEU A 288 -23.85 -28.11 -11.00
N SER A 289 -23.42 -28.54 -12.19
CA SER A 289 -23.08 -29.95 -12.47
C SER A 289 -21.81 -30.43 -11.77
N GLU A 290 -20.94 -29.53 -11.34
CA GLU A 290 -19.69 -29.84 -10.65
C GLU A 290 -19.87 -29.97 -9.13
N LEU A 291 -21.07 -29.65 -8.63
CA LEU A 291 -21.40 -29.69 -7.22
C LEU A 291 -22.00 -31.05 -6.85
N GLY A 292 -21.40 -31.70 -5.85
CA GLY A 292 -21.82 -32.99 -5.30
C GLY A 292 -22.88 -32.83 -4.20
N ASP A 293 -22.45 -32.79 -2.94
CA ASP A 293 -23.28 -32.65 -1.75
C ASP A 293 -22.87 -31.43 -0.90
N MET A 294 -23.81 -30.88 -0.15
CA MET A 294 -23.57 -29.81 0.82
C MET A 294 -23.86 -30.32 2.24
N ARG A 295 -22.95 -30.02 3.18
CA ARG A 295 -23.00 -30.47 4.57
C ARG A 295 -22.69 -29.32 5.53
N LEU A 296 -23.23 -29.34 6.75
CA LEU A 296 -23.01 -28.28 7.75
C LEU A 296 -21.69 -28.41 8.54
N GLU A 297 -21.07 -29.58 8.57
CA GLU A 297 -19.83 -29.82 9.31
C GLU A 297 -18.74 -30.30 8.35
N PRO A 298 -17.62 -29.56 8.23
CA PRO A 298 -16.55 -29.92 7.31
C PRO A 298 -15.71 -31.04 7.89
N THR A 299 -15.24 -31.94 7.02
CA THR A 299 -14.30 -33.00 7.41
C THR A 299 -12.91 -32.71 6.85
N VAL A 300 -11.91 -32.66 7.74
CA VAL A 300 -10.54 -32.43 7.32
C VAL A 300 -10.04 -33.67 6.56
N SER A 301 -9.50 -33.43 5.37
CA SER A 301 -8.95 -34.45 4.49
C SER A 301 -7.75 -33.89 3.75
N TRP A 302 -6.89 -34.76 3.22
CA TRP A 302 -5.72 -34.36 2.45
C TRP A 302 -6.08 -33.38 1.32
N ASN A 303 -7.08 -33.73 0.51
CA ASN A 303 -7.52 -32.91 -0.62
C ASN A 303 -8.09 -31.54 -0.19
N LEU A 304 -8.67 -31.43 1.01
CA LEU A 304 -9.08 -30.14 1.56
C LEU A 304 -7.88 -29.23 1.83
N THR A 305 -6.78 -29.79 2.34
CA THR A 305 -5.57 -29.01 2.69
C THR A 305 -4.68 -28.70 1.50
N LEU A 306 -4.86 -29.39 0.37
CA LEU A 306 -3.97 -29.31 -0.80
C LEU A 306 -3.75 -27.88 -1.35
N PRO A 307 -4.77 -26.99 -1.40
CA PRO A 307 -4.56 -25.60 -1.81
C PRO A 307 -3.54 -24.84 -0.94
N TYR A 308 -3.42 -25.20 0.34
CA TYR A 308 -2.45 -24.62 1.27
C TYR A 308 -1.11 -25.33 1.19
N ALA A 309 -1.12 -26.67 1.28
CA ALA A 309 0.09 -27.48 1.30
C ALA A 309 0.94 -27.27 0.02
N SER A 310 0.29 -27.09 -1.13
CA SER A 310 0.97 -26.85 -2.41
C SER A 310 1.71 -25.50 -2.48
N LEU A 311 1.43 -24.55 -1.56
CA LEU A 311 2.18 -23.29 -1.44
C LEU A 311 3.51 -23.45 -0.71
N LEU A 312 3.63 -24.53 0.08
CA LEU A 312 4.80 -24.86 0.89
C LEU A 312 5.66 -25.92 0.20
N VAL A 313 5.03 -26.94 -0.41
CA VAL A 313 5.72 -28.08 -1.01
C VAL A 313 5.31 -28.25 -2.46
N GLU A 314 6.28 -28.24 -3.36
CA GLU A 314 6.06 -28.48 -4.78
C GLU A 314 5.73 -29.96 -5.08
N GLY A 315 4.88 -30.18 -6.09
CA GLY A 315 4.56 -31.52 -6.59
C GLY A 315 3.64 -32.36 -5.69
N LEU A 316 2.85 -31.72 -4.83
CA LEU A 316 1.74 -32.37 -4.14
C LEU A 316 0.54 -32.56 -5.07
N THR A 317 -0.21 -33.63 -4.89
CA THR A 317 -1.34 -34.00 -5.76
C THR A 317 -2.51 -34.56 -4.96
N ALA A 318 -3.71 -34.42 -5.52
CA ALA A 318 -4.93 -34.98 -4.94
C ALA A 318 -4.89 -36.51 -5.02
N THR A 319 -5.20 -37.18 -3.92
CA THR A 319 -5.23 -38.64 -3.82
C THR A 319 -6.19 -39.06 -2.71
N ASN A 320 -6.73 -40.27 -2.83
CA ASN A 320 -7.55 -40.91 -1.80
C ASN A 320 -6.89 -42.22 -1.31
N GLU A 321 -5.66 -42.52 -1.74
CA GLU A 321 -4.93 -43.70 -1.33
C GLU A 321 -4.14 -43.41 -0.04
N ASP A 322 -4.48 -44.11 1.06
CA ASP A 322 -3.92 -43.85 2.39
C ASP A 322 -2.38 -43.83 2.43
N ALA A 323 -1.73 -44.71 1.66
CA ALA A 323 -0.27 -44.76 1.59
C ALA A 323 0.36 -43.51 0.95
N ASP A 324 -0.27 -43.00 -0.11
CA ASP A 324 0.18 -41.78 -0.78
C ASP A 324 -0.12 -40.55 0.07
N VAL A 325 -1.27 -40.51 0.75
CA VAL A 325 -1.63 -39.45 1.70
C VAL A 325 -0.57 -39.35 2.79
N LEU A 326 -0.24 -40.46 3.46
CA LEU A 326 0.79 -40.48 4.51
C LEU A 326 2.16 -40.00 4.01
N THR A 327 2.54 -40.39 2.80
CA THR A 327 3.81 -39.98 2.20
C THR A 327 3.84 -38.47 1.93
N GLN A 328 2.75 -37.91 1.40
CA GLN A 328 2.65 -36.48 1.12
C GLN A 328 2.49 -35.63 2.39
N GLU A 329 1.79 -36.15 3.41
CA GLU A 329 1.67 -35.52 4.72
C GLU A 329 3.03 -35.42 5.41
N GLN A 330 3.85 -36.47 5.36
CA GLN A 330 5.21 -36.42 5.92
C GLN A 330 6.06 -35.33 5.24
N ARG A 331 5.97 -35.20 3.91
CA ARG A 331 6.68 -34.13 3.17
C ARG A 331 6.24 -32.73 3.61
N LEU A 332 4.95 -32.56 3.91
CA LEU A 332 4.42 -31.31 4.44
C LEU A 332 4.98 -31.02 5.84
N VAL A 333 4.92 -32.00 6.75
CA VAL A 333 5.45 -31.86 8.12
C VAL A 333 6.94 -31.55 8.10
N ASP A 334 7.73 -32.24 7.28
CA ASP A 334 9.16 -31.97 7.11
C ASP A 334 9.42 -30.52 6.64
N SER A 335 8.57 -30.00 5.74
CA SER A 335 8.65 -28.62 5.26
C SER A 335 8.27 -27.60 6.34
N LEU A 336 7.28 -27.88 7.19
CA LEU A 336 6.92 -27.01 8.32
C LEU A 336 8.04 -26.94 9.36
N MET A 337 8.67 -28.09 9.63
CA MET A 337 9.84 -28.18 10.51
C MET A 337 11.02 -27.37 9.97
N ALA A 338 11.27 -27.41 8.66
CA ALA A 338 12.33 -26.61 8.02
C ALA A 338 12.04 -25.11 8.02
N LEU A 339 10.77 -24.71 7.88
CA LEU A 339 10.37 -23.30 7.87
C LEU A 339 10.53 -22.61 9.24
N THR A 340 10.34 -23.34 10.34
CA THR A 340 10.41 -22.79 11.70
C THR A 340 11.73 -22.04 12.02
N PRO A 341 12.93 -22.61 11.80
CA PRO A 341 14.18 -21.87 12.01
C PRO A 341 14.35 -20.69 11.03
N GLU A 342 13.86 -20.78 9.79
CA GLU A 342 13.92 -19.68 8.82
C GLU A 342 13.11 -18.46 9.29
N LEU A 343 11.93 -18.71 9.87
CA LEU A 343 11.10 -17.65 10.47
C LEU A 343 11.76 -17.00 11.68
N ALA A 344 12.45 -17.78 12.52
CA ALA A 344 13.18 -17.25 13.67
C ALA A 344 14.33 -16.30 13.25
N VAL A 345 15.08 -16.69 12.21
CA VAL A 345 16.11 -15.84 11.61
C VAL A 345 15.49 -14.57 11.03
N ALA A 346 14.41 -14.69 10.25
CA ALA A 346 13.71 -13.54 9.66
C ALA A 346 13.22 -12.55 10.72
N LYS A 347 12.65 -13.02 11.84
CA LYS A 347 12.20 -12.18 12.96
C LYS A 347 13.37 -11.41 13.61
N THR A 348 14.51 -12.07 13.75
CA THR A 348 15.73 -11.45 14.29
C THR A 348 16.24 -10.37 13.35
N SER A 349 16.38 -10.70 12.06
CA SER A 349 16.80 -9.76 11.01
C SER A 349 15.94 -8.48 10.96
N ILE A 350 14.60 -8.60 10.93
CA ILE A 350 13.75 -7.39 10.88
C ILE A 350 13.82 -6.57 12.17
N SER A 351 14.09 -7.20 13.31
CA SER A 351 14.25 -6.51 14.59
C SER A 351 15.56 -5.73 14.64
N GLU A 352 16.65 -6.29 14.11
CA GLU A 352 17.94 -5.61 13.93
C GLU A 352 17.80 -4.41 12.99
N LEU A 353 17.14 -4.59 11.84
CA LEU A 353 16.87 -3.51 10.90
C LEU A 353 16.04 -2.38 11.53
N ALA A 354 14.96 -2.73 12.23
CA ALA A 354 14.11 -1.76 12.91
C ALA A 354 14.88 -0.96 13.98
N ALA A 355 15.70 -1.65 14.78
CA ALA A 355 16.55 -1.01 15.78
C ALA A 355 17.61 -0.09 15.14
N GLY A 356 18.25 -0.52 14.05
CA GLY A 356 19.27 0.26 13.36
C GLY A 356 18.73 1.48 12.61
N LEU A 357 17.47 1.42 12.12
CA LEU A 357 16.82 2.54 11.44
C LEU A 357 15.99 3.44 12.38
N GLY A 358 15.61 2.95 13.56
CA GLY A 358 14.72 3.65 14.48
C GLY A 358 13.26 3.70 14.03
N THR A 359 12.82 2.73 13.22
CA THR A 359 11.48 2.65 12.61
C THR A 359 10.72 1.40 13.03
N SER A 360 9.40 1.40 12.89
CA SER A 360 8.53 0.27 13.28
C SER A 360 8.42 -0.80 12.18
N VAL A 361 8.33 -2.07 12.58
CA VAL A 361 8.13 -3.24 11.69
C VAL A 361 7.02 -4.18 12.19
N GLU A 362 6.09 -3.68 13.00
CA GLU A 362 5.10 -4.52 13.71
C GLU A 362 4.22 -5.37 12.76
N ALA A 363 3.78 -4.82 11.63
CA ALA A 363 3.01 -5.58 10.64
C ALA A 363 3.79 -6.78 10.05
N ALA A 364 5.11 -6.60 9.82
CA ALA A 364 5.97 -7.67 9.33
C ALA A 364 6.20 -8.73 10.42
N LYS A 365 6.40 -8.32 11.68
CA LYS A 365 6.50 -9.23 12.83
C LYS A 365 5.24 -10.07 13.00
N GLU A 366 4.07 -9.43 12.99
CA GLU A 366 2.79 -10.12 13.11
C GLU A 366 2.60 -11.16 12.00
N THR A 367 2.99 -10.83 10.76
CA THR A 367 2.94 -11.77 9.64
C THR A 367 3.85 -12.98 9.85
N LEU A 368 5.08 -12.77 10.33
CA LEU A 368 6.00 -13.87 10.65
C LEU A 368 5.51 -14.72 11.83
N GLU A 369 4.89 -14.12 12.85
CA GLU A 369 4.30 -14.83 13.97
C GLU A 369 3.10 -15.70 13.57
N ARG A 370 2.27 -15.23 12.62
CA ARG A 370 1.20 -16.03 12.02
C ARG A 370 1.76 -17.28 11.32
N LEU A 371 2.85 -17.12 10.56
CA LEU A 371 3.54 -18.23 9.90
C LEU A 371 4.18 -19.20 10.91
N GLU A 372 4.73 -18.69 12.02
CA GLU A 372 5.33 -19.52 13.08
C GLU A 372 4.28 -20.36 13.82
N ARG A 373 3.10 -19.81 14.06
CA ARG A 373 1.96 -20.57 14.63
C ARG A 373 1.51 -21.70 13.71
N MET A 374 1.55 -21.49 12.39
CA MET A 374 1.27 -22.54 11.40
C MET A 374 2.39 -23.57 11.30
N SER A 375 3.66 -23.15 11.31
CA SER A 375 4.81 -24.06 11.18
C SER A 375 4.99 -25.00 12.37
N SER A 376 4.32 -24.71 13.49
CA SER A 376 4.32 -25.55 14.70
C SER A 376 3.34 -26.74 14.64
N ALA A 377 2.56 -26.87 13.56
CA ALA A 377 1.63 -27.98 13.39
C ALA A 377 2.37 -29.31 13.16
N ASN A 378 1.90 -30.36 13.84
CA ASN A 378 2.54 -31.69 13.82
C ASN A 378 1.77 -32.72 12.99
N ASP A 379 0.54 -32.41 12.61
CA ASP A 379 -0.32 -33.25 11.78
C ASP A 379 -1.20 -32.40 10.85
N LEU A 380 -1.90 -33.08 9.96
CA LEU A 380 -2.80 -32.47 8.98
C LEU A 380 -3.92 -31.62 9.63
N GLN A 381 -4.44 -32.05 10.78
CA GLN A 381 -5.57 -31.39 11.46
C GLN A 381 -5.11 -30.09 12.12
N GLU A 382 -3.98 -30.11 12.82
CA GLU A 382 -3.33 -28.94 13.40
C GLU A 382 -2.96 -27.94 12.30
N PHE A 383 -2.41 -28.43 11.18
CA PHE A 383 -2.05 -27.60 10.03
C PHE A 383 -3.27 -26.87 9.46
N TYR A 384 -4.33 -27.62 9.12
CA TYR A 384 -5.55 -27.02 8.56
C TYR A 384 -6.19 -26.01 9.51
N THR A 385 -6.27 -26.35 10.80
CA THR A 385 -6.82 -25.46 11.83
C THR A 385 -6.01 -24.17 11.95
N ALA A 386 -4.68 -24.26 11.87
CA ALA A 386 -3.81 -23.10 11.91
C ALA A 386 -3.98 -22.23 10.67
N VAL A 387 -4.00 -22.79 9.46
CA VAL A 387 -4.12 -21.97 8.24
C VAL A 387 -5.48 -21.29 8.11
N GLU A 388 -6.56 -21.98 8.48
CA GLU A 388 -7.92 -21.41 8.48
C GLU A 388 -8.01 -20.23 9.46
N ARG A 389 -7.44 -20.38 10.65
CA ARG A 389 -7.46 -19.33 11.69
C ARG A 389 -6.62 -18.12 11.30
N GLU A 390 -5.43 -18.36 10.77
CA GLU A 390 -4.43 -17.32 10.62
C GLU A 390 -4.54 -16.57 9.29
N PHE A 391 -5.00 -17.19 8.19
CA PHE A 391 -4.83 -16.62 6.84
C PHE A 391 -6.11 -16.34 6.04
N ASP A 392 -7.28 -16.78 6.51
CA ASP A 392 -8.57 -16.58 5.81
C ASP A 392 -8.57 -17.04 4.34
N GLY A 393 -7.78 -18.07 4.02
CA GLY A 393 -7.69 -18.65 2.69
C GLY A 393 -6.25 -18.86 2.19
N PRO A 394 -6.06 -19.67 1.12
CA PRO A 394 -4.76 -19.89 0.49
C PRO A 394 -4.10 -18.60 -0.02
N SER A 395 -4.87 -17.64 -0.53
CA SER A 395 -4.33 -16.35 -0.97
C SER A 395 -3.64 -15.57 0.15
N GLY A 396 -4.23 -15.56 1.34
CA GLY A 396 -3.63 -14.91 2.51
C GLY A 396 -2.34 -15.59 2.96
N LEU A 397 -2.28 -16.92 2.90
CA LEU A 397 -1.04 -17.67 3.18
C LEU A 397 0.04 -17.35 2.13
N PHE A 398 -0.33 -17.32 0.85
CA PHE A 398 0.59 -16.97 -0.22
C PHE A 398 1.21 -15.58 0.00
N GLU A 399 0.41 -14.58 0.35
CA GLU A 399 0.91 -13.23 0.64
C GLU A 399 1.86 -13.19 1.85
N ALA A 400 1.56 -13.96 2.91
CA ALA A 400 2.42 -14.07 4.07
C ALA A 400 3.77 -14.73 3.72
N LEU A 401 3.75 -15.83 2.94
CA LEU A 401 4.97 -16.49 2.46
C LEU A 401 5.79 -15.57 1.55
N GLU A 402 5.16 -14.78 0.68
CA GLU A 402 5.85 -13.77 -0.12
C GLU A 402 6.46 -12.66 0.75
N ALA A 403 5.80 -12.24 1.83
CA ALA A 403 6.36 -11.30 2.80
C ALA A 403 7.61 -11.87 3.46
N HIS A 404 7.57 -13.14 3.89
CA HIS A 404 8.74 -13.82 4.42
C HIS A 404 9.89 -13.90 3.41
N ARG A 405 9.61 -14.27 2.14
CA ARG A 405 10.63 -14.28 1.07
C ARG A 405 11.24 -12.90 0.82
N ARG A 406 10.46 -11.82 0.92
CA ARG A 406 10.99 -10.45 0.83
C ARG A 406 11.95 -10.14 1.99
N VAL A 407 11.61 -10.52 3.21
CA VAL A 407 12.50 -10.38 4.38
C VAL A 407 13.80 -11.14 4.16
N ALA A 408 13.72 -12.41 3.76
CA ALA A 408 14.92 -13.25 3.52
C ALA A 408 15.88 -12.62 2.50
N ARG A 409 15.36 -12.06 1.39
CA ARG A 409 16.17 -11.34 0.40
C ARG A 409 16.80 -10.05 0.95
N LEU A 410 16.12 -9.39 1.88
CA LEU A 410 16.64 -8.17 2.49
C LEU A 410 17.71 -8.46 3.55
N SER A 411 17.61 -9.59 4.25
CA SER A 411 18.50 -9.98 5.35
C SER A 411 19.99 -9.89 5.00
N GLU A 412 20.38 -10.27 3.77
CA GLU A 412 21.76 -10.18 3.30
C GLU A 412 22.32 -8.74 3.28
N ASN A 413 21.44 -7.74 3.14
CA ASN A 413 21.81 -6.34 3.00
C ASN A 413 21.63 -5.53 4.29
N ILE A 414 21.05 -6.12 5.36
CA ILE A 414 20.75 -5.40 6.61
C ILE A 414 21.99 -4.73 7.22
N PRO A 415 23.16 -5.38 7.33
CA PRO A 415 24.35 -4.73 7.86
C PRO A 415 24.72 -3.46 7.07
N ALA A 416 24.75 -3.54 5.74
CA ALA A 416 25.07 -2.42 4.87
C ALA A 416 24.03 -1.28 4.94
N ILE A 417 22.75 -1.62 5.11
CA ILE A 417 21.66 -0.66 5.33
C ILE A 417 21.87 0.13 6.65
N ILE A 418 22.20 -0.57 7.73
CA ILE A 418 22.45 0.04 9.04
C ILE A 418 23.72 0.89 9.00
N GLU A 419 24.80 0.41 8.39
CA GLU A 419 26.03 1.18 8.17
C GLU A 419 25.77 2.46 7.38
N THR A 420 24.98 2.37 6.32
CA THR A 420 24.56 3.52 5.52
C THR A 420 23.79 4.54 6.35
N ARG A 421 22.84 4.07 7.18
CA ARG A 421 22.11 4.95 8.10
C ARG A 421 23.05 5.67 9.07
N ASN A 422 23.97 4.94 9.68
CA ASN A 422 24.95 5.48 10.63
C ASN A 422 25.90 6.48 9.98
N TYR A 423 26.34 6.21 8.74
CA TYR A 423 27.20 7.10 7.97
C TYR A 423 26.50 8.43 7.68
N LEU A 424 25.25 8.39 7.21
CA LEU A 424 24.46 9.60 6.92
C LEU A 424 24.15 10.42 8.18
N ASP A 425 23.89 9.75 9.31
CA ASP A 425 23.60 10.41 10.58
C ASP A 425 24.81 11.20 11.12
N ARG A 426 26.02 10.66 10.92
CA ARG A 426 27.28 11.28 11.36
C ARG A 426 27.80 12.40 10.45
N MET A 427 27.20 12.60 9.28
CA MET A 427 27.60 13.71 8.40
C MET A 427 27.32 15.06 9.05
N THR A 428 28.25 15.99 8.86
CA THR A 428 28.11 17.37 9.36
C THR A 428 28.20 18.35 8.20
N PHE A 429 27.45 19.45 8.27
CA PHE A 429 27.37 20.41 7.16
C PHE A 429 27.56 21.82 7.70
N GLY A 430 28.43 22.59 7.03
CA GLY A 430 28.51 24.04 7.20
C GLY A 430 27.33 24.76 6.54
N SER A 431 27.19 26.07 6.79
CA SER A 431 26.11 26.89 6.22
C SER A 431 26.12 26.95 4.69
N GLU A 432 27.27 26.73 4.06
CA GLU A 432 27.50 26.82 2.62
C GLU A 432 27.15 25.52 1.86
N HIS A 433 26.87 24.43 2.57
CA HIS A 433 26.68 23.09 1.97
C HIS A 433 25.25 22.56 2.14
N GLN A 434 24.26 23.44 2.03
CA GLN A 434 22.85 23.07 2.19
C GLN A 434 22.39 22.02 1.19
N ASP A 435 22.89 22.06 -0.06
CA ASP A 435 22.51 21.11 -1.10
C ASP A 435 22.88 19.66 -0.72
N LEU A 436 24.08 19.44 -0.17
CA LEU A 436 24.51 18.12 0.30
C LEU A 436 23.65 17.64 1.46
N ARG A 437 23.26 18.55 2.36
CA ARG A 437 22.35 18.24 3.48
C ARG A 437 20.98 17.80 2.97
N VAL A 438 20.43 18.46 1.95
CA VAL A 438 19.14 18.07 1.36
C VAL A 438 19.22 16.67 0.74
N VAL A 439 20.30 16.35 0.03
CA VAL A 439 20.51 15.00 -0.53
C VAL A 439 20.63 13.97 0.58
N ARG A 440 21.38 14.25 1.64
CA ARG A 440 21.50 13.40 2.84
C ARG A 440 20.13 13.15 3.47
N ASP A 441 19.34 14.20 3.71
CA ASP A 441 18.01 14.11 4.32
C ASP A 441 17.04 13.30 3.43
N SER A 442 17.13 13.44 2.10
CA SER A 442 16.36 12.65 1.14
C SER A 442 16.70 11.16 1.19
N LEU A 443 17.99 10.80 1.28
CA LEU A 443 18.41 9.40 1.47
C LEU A 443 17.96 8.86 2.83
N MET A 444 18.10 9.65 3.89
CA MET A 444 17.63 9.28 5.23
C MET A 444 16.13 9.01 5.27
N ALA A 445 15.32 9.78 4.56
CA ALA A 445 13.87 9.59 4.48
C ALA A 445 13.47 8.30 3.74
N ARG A 446 14.32 7.80 2.84
CA ARG A 446 14.11 6.54 2.09
C ARG A 446 14.53 5.31 2.90
N LEU A 447 15.34 5.47 3.95
CA LEU A 447 15.76 4.41 4.86
C LEU A 447 14.70 4.15 5.93
N ASP A 448 13.56 3.63 5.48
CA ASP A 448 12.46 3.17 6.33
C ASP A 448 12.37 1.64 6.29
N ALA A 449 12.36 0.99 7.46
CA ALA A 449 12.38 -0.47 7.53
C ALA A 449 11.15 -1.09 6.85
N ALA A 450 9.95 -0.54 7.08
CA ALA A 450 8.72 -1.07 6.51
C ALA A 450 8.71 -0.94 4.97
N GLY A 451 9.16 0.20 4.44
CA GLY A 451 9.32 0.42 3.01
C GLY A 451 10.30 -0.56 2.36
N LEU A 452 11.46 -0.80 2.99
CA LEU A 452 12.47 -1.73 2.49
C LEU A 452 12.03 -3.19 2.57
N ILE A 453 11.34 -3.60 3.63
CA ILE A 453 10.77 -4.95 3.75
C ILE A 453 9.71 -5.20 2.67
N ASN A 454 8.85 -4.21 2.41
CA ASN A 454 7.82 -4.32 1.38
C ASN A 454 8.40 -4.29 -0.03
N ASN A 455 9.50 -3.57 -0.23
CA ASN A 455 10.16 -3.50 -1.53
C ASN A 455 11.70 -3.51 -1.40
N PRO A 456 12.33 -4.70 -1.33
CA PRO A 456 13.79 -4.82 -1.21
C PRO A 456 14.56 -4.23 -2.41
N SER A 457 13.92 -4.09 -3.57
CA SER A 457 14.53 -3.52 -4.78
C SER A 457 14.86 -2.03 -4.68
N LEU A 458 14.38 -1.36 -3.63
CA LEU A 458 14.72 0.04 -3.36
C LEU A 458 16.18 0.21 -2.91
N TRP A 459 16.78 -0.83 -2.32
CA TRP A 459 18.10 -0.76 -1.69
C TRP A 459 19.23 -0.36 -2.66
N PRO A 460 19.41 -1.00 -3.85
CA PRO A 460 20.49 -0.63 -4.78
C PRO A 460 20.48 0.85 -5.18
N GLY A 461 19.29 1.45 -5.34
CA GLY A 461 19.16 2.87 -5.67
C GLY A 461 19.39 3.82 -4.48
N ILE A 462 19.39 3.32 -3.24
CA ILE A 462 19.81 4.07 -2.05
C ILE A 462 21.34 3.98 -1.92
N GLU A 463 21.89 2.78 -2.08
CA GLU A 463 23.33 2.52 -2.04
C GLU A 463 24.10 3.34 -3.08
N GLU A 464 23.63 3.36 -4.33
CA GLU A 464 24.22 4.18 -5.40
C GLU A 464 24.09 5.70 -5.09
N GLY A 465 22.98 6.10 -4.46
CA GLY A 465 22.78 7.46 -3.99
C GLY A 465 23.78 7.86 -2.91
N LEU A 466 24.05 6.95 -1.97
CA LEU A 466 25.08 7.12 -0.95
C LEU A 466 26.47 7.23 -1.58
N ALA A 467 26.82 6.37 -2.54
CA ALA A 467 28.13 6.42 -3.20
C ALA A 467 28.39 7.80 -3.83
N ARG A 468 27.42 8.33 -4.60
CA ARG A 468 27.52 9.68 -5.17
C ARG A 468 27.61 10.78 -4.11
N LEU A 469 26.82 10.68 -3.04
CA LEU A 469 26.86 11.64 -1.95
C LEU A 469 28.21 11.58 -1.23
N ARG A 470 28.76 10.38 -0.99
CA ARG A 470 30.05 10.15 -0.36
C ARG A 470 31.18 10.77 -1.17
N ASP A 471 31.18 10.63 -2.49
CA ASP A 471 32.20 11.25 -3.35
C ASP A 471 32.16 12.78 -3.23
N SER A 472 30.97 13.37 -3.34
CA SER A 472 30.75 14.82 -3.27
C SER A 472 31.09 15.38 -1.88
N TYR A 473 30.64 14.69 -0.83
CA TYR A 473 30.91 15.05 0.56
C TYR A 473 32.39 14.93 0.89
N SER A 474 33.06 13.87 0.45
CA SER A 474 34.47 13.62 0.74
C SER A 474 35.36 14.72 0.17
N SER A 475 35.11 15.14 -1.07
CA SER A 475 35.82 16.27 -1.67
C SER A 475 35.60 17.56 -0.87
N THR A 476 34.35 17.83 -0.49
CA THR A 476 34.01 19.05 0.26
C THR A 476 34.63 19.05 1.66
N TYR A 477 34.57 17.93 2.37
CA TYR A 477 35.12 17.78 3.72
C TYR A 477 36.64 17.91 3.72
N ARG A 478 37.33 17.31 2.74
CA ARG A 478 38.80 17.40 2.58
C ARG A 478 39.26 18.84 2.43
N SER A 479 38.64 19.60 1.53
CA SER A 479 39.00 21.00 1.31
C SER A 479 38.68 21.86 2.53
N PHE A 480 37.55 21.63 3.20
CA PHE A 480 37.23 22.29 4.46
C PHE A 480 38.26 21.97 5.57
N HIS A 481 38.63 20.70 5.72
CA HIS A 481 39.59 20.24 6.72
C HIS A 481 40.97 20.88 6.52
N ALA A 482 41.45 20.91 5.26
CA ALA A 482 42.72 21.54 4.91
C ALA A 482 42.69 23.05 5.21
N ALA A 483 41.64 23.76 4.77
CA ALA A 483 41.48 25.19 5.02
C ALA A 483 41.41 25.52 6.52
N TYR A 484 40.59 24.79 7.28
CA TYR A 484 40.47 24.98 8.73
C TYR A 484 41.82 24.80 9.44
N HIS A 485 42.58 23.76 9.11
CA HIS A 485 43.85 23.51 9.78
C HIS A 485 44.96 24.47 9.34
N GLN A 486 44.94 24.97 8.10
CA GLN A 486 45.81 26.07 7.70
C GLN A 486 45.52 27.33 8.52
N GLU A 487 44.25 27.74 8.63
CA GLU A 487 43.85 28.89 9.43
C GLU A 487 44.16 28.71 10.92
N ALA A 488 43.99 27.50 11.46
CA ALA A 488 44.31 27.17 12.84
C ALA A 488 45.82 27.23 13.12
N LEU A 489 46.66 26.83 12.17
CA LEU A 489 48.12 26.97 12.26
C LEU A 489 48.53 28.44 12.24
N GLU A 490 47.93 29.26 11.37
CA GLU A 490 48.15 30.70 11.34
C GLU A 490 47.72 31.38 12.65
N LEU A 491 46.57 30.98 13.21
CA LEU A 491 46.12 31.44 14.51
C LEU A 491 47.10 31.06 15.62
N ARG A 492 47.59 29.81 15.64
CA ARG A 492 48.61 29.38 16.61
C ARG A 492 49.84 30.28 16.55
N HIS A 493 50.37 30.56 15.36
CA HIS A 493 51.54 31.42 15.22
C HIS A 493 51.28 32.86 15.71
N ARG A 494 50.07 33.39 15.49
CA ARG A 494 49.66 34.69 16.06
C ARG A 494 49.61 34.66 17.59
N LEU A 495 49.08 33.60 18.19
CA LEU A 495 49.03 33.44 19.65
C LEU A 495 50.43 33.24 20.27
N GLU A 496 51.30 32.47 19.60
CA GLU A 496 52.72 32.32 19.98
C GLU A 496 53.40 33.70 20.04
N ALA A 497 53.12 34.58 19.07
CA ALA A 497 53.65 35.94 19.05
C ALA A 497 53.08 36.85 20.16
N LEU A 498 51.87 36.58 20.66
CA LEU A 498 51.22 37.32 21.76
C LEU A 498 51.63 36.80 23.16
N THR A 499 52.24 35.62 23.23
CA THR A 499 52.60 34.96 24.50
C THR A 499 53.49 35.83 25.39
N PRO A 500 54.54 36.51 24.88
CA PRO A 500 55.36 37.39 25.71
C PRO A 500 54.56 38.55 26.31
N GLN A 501 53.69 39.22 25.54
CA GLN A 501 52.89 40.33 26.07
C GLN A 501 51.88 39.87 27.12
N VAL A 502 51.23 38.72 26.92
CA VAL A 502 50.27 38.16 27.90
C VAL A 502 50.98 37.82 29.22
N ASN A 503 52.18 37.24 29.14
CA ASN A 503 53.00 36.95 30.33
C ASN A 503 53.49 38.24 31.02
N ALA A 504 53.88 39.26 30.25
CA ALA A 504 54.28 40.55 30.79
C ALA A 504 53.12 41.26 31.52
N LEU A 505 51.91 41.22 30.94
CA LEU A 505 50.71 41.76 31.59
C LEU A 505 50.42 41.07 32.94
N ALA A 506 50.58 39.76 33.01
CA ALA A 506 50.45 39.01 34.26
C ALA A 506 51.41 39.55 35.33
N ARG A 507 52.68 39.73 34.96
CA ARG A 507 53.74 40.25 35.84
C ARG A 507 53.50 41.70 36.25
N PHE A 508 53.04 42.56 35.34
CA PHE A 508 52.70 43.95 35.67
C PHE A 508 51.52 44.06 36.65
N ASN A 509 50.53 43.17 36.54
CA ASN A 509 49.42 43.10 37.48
C ASN A 509 49.87 42.73 38.92
N GLU A 510 51.08 42.17 39.09
CA GLU A 510 51.67 41.88 40.40
C GLU A 510 52.48 43.04 41.00
N ILE A 511 52.55 44.21 40.34
CA ILE A 511 53.28 45.39 40.83
C ILE A 511 52.26 46.41 41.36
N PRO A 512 52.03 46.50 42.69
CA PRO A 512 51.04 47.41 43.28
C PRO A 512 51.30 48.88 42.94
N GLU A 513 52.57 49.26 42.78
CA GLU A 513 53.02 50.63 42.51
C GLU A 513 52.58 51.15 41.14
N LEU A 514 52.24 50.26 40.19
CA LEU A 514 51.70 50.64 38.88
C LEU A 514 50.17 50.82 38.90
N GLY A 515 49.55 50.85 40.08
CA GLY A 515 48.12 51.06 40.27
C GLY A 515 47.29 49.78 40.12
N SER A 516 45.97 49.92 40.05
CA SER A 516 45.05 48.77 39.97
C SER A 516 45.31 47.89 38.74
N PRO A 517 45.21 46.55 38.86
CA PRO A 517 45.38 45.62 37.74
C PRO A 517 44.56 45.99 36.50
N VAL A 518 45.13 45.83 35.32
CA VAL A 518 44.51 46.11 34.02
C VAL A 518 44.48 44.84 33.17
N GLY A 519 43.35 44.59 32.51
CA GLY A 519 43.19 43.45 31.60
C GLY A 519 43.19 42.09 32.33
N LEU A 520 42.54 42.00 33.49
CA LEU A 520 42.43 40.75 34.25
C LEU A 520 41.80 39.60 33.44
N GLU A 521 40.92 39.91 32.48
CA GLU A 521 40.33 38.92 31.57
C GLU A 521 41.31 38.36 30.51
N VAL A 522 42.43 39.03 30.23
CA VAL A 522 43.32 38.70 29.09
C VAL A 522 43.90 37.29 29.20
N GLN A 523 44.29 36.84 30.40
CA GLN A 523 44.80 35.48 30.59
C GLN A 523 43.75 34.42 30.29
N GLN A 524 42.52 34.64 30.76
CA GLN A 524 41.43 33.70 30.51
C GLN A 524 41.05 33.70 29.02
N MET A 525 40.96 34.87 28.39
CA MET A 525 40.71 34.98 26.95
C MET A 525 41.80 34.29 26.13
N PHE A 526 43.08 34.46 26.48
CA PHE A 526 44.19 33.78 25.80
C PHE A 526 44.06 32.26 25.90
N LYS A 527 43.71 31.75 27.09
CA LYS A 527 43.46 30.33 27.32
C LYS A 527 42.26 29.83 26.49
N ASP A 528 41.14 30.55 26.52
CA ASP A 528 39.92 30.18 25.81
C ASP A 528 40.14 30.12 24.29
N VAL A 529 40.88 31.08 23.72
CA VAL A 529 41.23 31.07 22.29
C VAL A 529 42.22 29.94 21.97
N SER A 530 43.19 29.68 22.85
CA SER A 530 44.18 28.60 22.67
C SER A 530 43.55 27.20 22.71
N GLU A 531 42.50 27.02 23.53
CA GLU A 531 41.74 25.77 23.63
C GLU A 531 40.62 25.69 22.57
N GLY A 532 40.31 26.79 21.88
CA GLY A 532 39.18 26.96 20.98
C GLY A 532 39.36 26.45 19.54
N TYR A 533 40.54 25.93 19.18
CA TYR A 533 40.81 25.36 17.85
C TYR A 533 41.51 24.00 17.93
N ARG A 534 41.50 23.26 16.82
CA ARG A 534 42.13 21.93 16.71
C ARG A 534 43.22 21.93 15.65
N LEU A 535 44.25 21.12 15.87
CA LEU A 535 45.28 20.81 14.88
C LEU A 535 45.19 19.33 14.48
N CYS A 536 45.54 19.04 13.24
CA CYS A 536 45.65 17.69 12.72
C CYS A 536 46.93 17.53 11.91
N ALA A 537 47.51 16.34 11.96
CA ALA A 537 48.72 15.98 11.22
C ALA A 537 48.42 15.23 9.90
N ILE A 538 47.15 14.87 9.65
CA ILE A 538 46.74 14.13 8.46
C ILE A 538 46.63 15.09 7.28
N ALA A 539 47.31 14.77 6.18
CA ALA A 539 47.23 15.50 4.93
C ALA A 539 45.90 15.25 4.22
N GLU A 540 45.49 16.18 3.35
CA GLU A 540 44.21 16.12 2.63
C GLU A 540 44.03 14.82 1.83
N ASP A 541 45.10 14.36 1.16
CA ASP A 541 45.08 13.17 0.31
C ASP A 541 45.03 11.86 1.13
N ASP A 542 45.53 11.89 2.36
CA ASP A 542 45.63 10.72 3.25
C ASP A 542 44.37 10.50 4.10
N LEU A 543 43.40 11.42 4.04
CA LEU A 543 42.11 11.21 4.71
C LEU A 543 41.36 10.05 4.06
N ASP A 544 40.92 9.06 4.83
CA ASP A 544 39.93 8.09 4.35
C ASP A 544 38.58 8.42 4.96
N LEU A 545 37.58 8.62 4.10
CA LEU A 545 36.20 8.94 4.47
C LEU A 545 35.22 7.85 4.02
N GLY A 546 35.73 6.68 3.63
CA GLY A 546 34.93 5.53 3.20
C GLY A 546 33.97 5.05 4.30
N ASP A 547 34.51 4.81 5.49
CA ASP A 547 33.78 4.21 6.61
C ASP A 547 33.14 5.24 7.56
N VAL A 548 33.75 6.43 7.68
CA VAL A 548 33.25 7.51 8.54
C VAL A 548 33.33 8.87 7.83
N PRO A 549 32.34 9.76 8.00
CA PRO A 549 32.28 11.05 7.29
C PRO A 549 33.07 12.17 7.99
N TYR A 550 34.13 11.83 8.72
CA TYR A 550 34.98 12.79 9.44
C TYR A 550 36.40 12.26 9.60
N CYS A 551 37.34 13.18 9.85
CA CYS A 551 38.72 12.83 10.17
C CYS A 551 38.79 11.99 11.46
N PRO A 552 39.34 10.76 11.45
CA PRO A 552 39.40 9.92 12.63
C PRO A 552 40.36 10.45 13.71
N SER A 553 41.30 11.34 13.34
CA SER A 553 42.26 11.93 14.27
C SER A 553 41.71 13.15 15.01
N CYS A 554 41.15 14.14 14.30
CA CYS A 554 40.71 15.38 14.92
C CYS A 554 39.18 15.47 15.14
N ILE A 555 38.40 14.60 14.49
CA ILE A 555 36.93 14.53 14.54
C ILE A 555 36.31 15.92 14.32
N LEU A 556 36.82 16.66 13.34
CA LEU A 556 36.42 18.04 13.07
C LEU A 556 35.05 18.09 12.36
N PRO A 557 34.03 18.73 12.96
CA PRO A 557 32.75 18.96 12.28
C PRO A 557 32.82 20.12 11.29
N MET A 558 32.11 20.03 10.16
CA MET A 558 32.08 21.08 9.12
C MET A 558 31.32 22.35 9.51
N ASN A 559 30.65 22.37 10.67
CA ASN A 559 29.96 23.55 11.18
C ASN A 559 30.81 24.35 12.19
N VAL A 560 32.07 23.97 12.40
CA VAL A 560 32.99 24.66 13.29
C VAL A 560 33.86 25.62 12.48
N THR A 561 34.21 26.76 13.09
CA THR A 561 35.09 27.77 12.49
C THR A 561 36.24 28.09 13.44
N VAL A 562 37.36 28.57 12.89
CA VAL A 562 38.50 29.05 13.68
C VAL A 562 38.10 30.35 14.39
N PRO A 563 38.40 30.53 15.70
CA PRO A 563 37.89 31.65 16.49
C PRO A 563 38.62 32.99 16.23
N HIS A 564 38.70 33.44 14.97
CA HIS A 564 39.41 34.67 14.57
C HIS A 564 38.90 35.92 15.30
N ARG A 565 37.57 36.08 15.47
CA ARG A 565 37.02 37.23 16.20
C ARG A 565 37.48 37.30 17.65
N SER A 566 37.57 36.14 18.31
CA SER A 566 38.05 36.06 19.69
C SER A 566 39.54 36.39 19.77
N GLU A 567 40.32 36.00 18.77
CA GLU A 567 41.73 36.41 18.66
C GLU A 567 41.90 37.90 18.40
N GLU A 568 41.13 38.50 17.49
CA GLU A 568 41.16 39.94 17.25
C GLU A 568 40.81 40.74 18.52
N GLN A 569 39.80 40.28 19.25
CA GLN A 569 39.42 40.87 20.54
C GLN A 569 40.55 40.75 21.57
N LEU A 570 41.14 39.57 21.70
CA LEU A 570 42.28 39.32 22.58
C LEU A 570 43.48 40.21 22.23
N SER A 571 43.86 40.29 20.95
CA SER A 571 44.95 41.14 20.47
C SER A 571 44.69 42.62 20.77
N GLY A 572 43.44 43.07 20.59
CA GLY A 572 43.00 44.40 20.95
C GLY A 572 43.11 44.69 22.46
N GLU A 573 42.68 43.75 23.31
CA GLU A 573 42.75 43.87 24.77
C GLU A 573 44.19 43.84 25.30
N VAL A 574 45.03 42.93 24.78
CA VAL A 574 46.46 42.88 25.08
C VAL A 574 47.11 44.23 24.74
N SER A 575 46.86 44.74 23.54
CA SER A 575 47.41 46.03 23.08
C SER A 575 46.94 47.21 23.94
N ARG A 576 45.67 47.19 24.37
CA ARG A 576 45.09 48.23 25.24
C ARG A 576 45.74 48.20 26.62
N ALA A 577 45.83 47.04 27.24
CA ALA A 577 46.41 46.86 28.56
C ALA A 577 47.91 47.22 28.57
N MET A 578 48.67 46.78 27.56
CA MET A 578 50.11 47.11 27.43
C MET A 578 50.36 48.61 27.27
N ARG A 579 49.53 49.30 26.46
CA ARG A 579 49.62 50.77 26.32
C ARG A 579 49.33 51.50 27.63
N GLU A 580 48.35 51.03 28.40
CA GLU A 580 48.03 51.62 29.70
C GLU A 580 49.18 51.44 30.70
N TYR A 581 49.78 50.24 30.78
CA TYR A 581 50.96 50.02 31.62
C TYR A 581 52.15 50.86 31.21
N ASN A 582 52.45 50.95 29.90
CA ASN A 582 53.50 51.85 29.42
C ASN A 582 53.23 53.32 29.74
N ARG A 583 51.98 53.77 29.64
CA ARG A 583 51.59 55.13 30.04
C ARG A 583 51.83 55.37 31.52
N ARG A 584 51.44 54.42 32.39
CA ARG A 584 51.65 54.52 33.84
C ARG A 584 53.13 54.51 34.19
N LEU A 585 53.91 53.62 33.59
CA LEU A 585 55.36 53.54 33.76
C LEU A 585 56.02 54.86 33.34
N SER A 586 55.69 55.38 32.14
CA SER A 586 56.21 56.65 31.63
C SER A 586 55.82 57.85 32.50
N THR A 587 54.59 57.86 33.02
CA THR A 587 54.09 58.94 33.90
C THR A 587 54.81 58.92 35.25
N HIS A 588 54.93 57.74 35.88
CA HIS A 588 55.66 57.59 37.14
C HIS A 588 57.14 57.93 36.99
N SER A 589 57.80 57.43 35.94
CA SER A 589 59.18 57.78 35.65
C SER A 589 59.37 59.28 35.40
N ALA A 590 58.44 59.96 34.72
CA ALA A 590 58.49 61.41 34.52
C ALA A 590 58.29 62.20 35.83
N MET A 591 57.42 61.72 36.73
CA MET A 591 57.20 62.34 38.05
C MET A 591 58.42 62.19 38.97
N GLN A 592 59.06 61.02 39.01
CA GLN A 592 60.30 60.82 39.80
C GLN A 592 61.47 61.70 39.33
N ILE A 593 61.61 61.95 38.03
CA ILE A 593 62.66 62.81 37.47
C ILE A 593 62.46 64.29 37.88
N LEU A 594 61.20 64.72 38.00
CA LEU A 594 60.86 66.08 38.41
C LEU A 594 61.07 66.31 39.91
N ASP A 595 60.97 65.27 40.74
CA ASP A 595 61.09 65.40 42.20
C ASP A 595 62.56 65.36 42.70
N ARG A 596 63.49 64.71 41.96
CA ARG A 596 64.96 64.76 42.22
C ARG A 596 65.80 64.64 40.93
N PRO A 597 66.31 65.73 40.34
CA PRO A 597 67.08 65.66 39.10
C PRO A 597 68.55 65.27 39.38
N THR A 598 68.90 63.99 39.17
CA THR A 598 70.31 63.55 39.07
C THR A 598 70.63 63.05 37.66
N ARG A 599 71.86 63.31 37.18
CA ARG A 599 72.30 62.95 35.82
C ARG A 599 72.24 61.45 35.54
N GLU A 600 72.50 60.64 36.57
CA GLU A 600 72.51 59.17 36.52
C GLU A 600 71.08 58.57 36.40
N GLN A 601 70.08 59.21 36.99
CA GLN A 601 68.67 58.80 36.85
C GLN A 601 68.09 59.21 35.49
N VAL A 602 68.53 60.33 34.93
CA VAL A 602 68.16 60.77 33.58
C VAL A 602 68.77 59.85 32.51
N ASP A 603 70.03 59.42 32.66
CA ASP A 603 70.67 58.47 31.74
C ASP A 603 70.01 57.07 31.81
N LYS A 604 69.70 56.57 33.02
CA LYS A 604 68.93 55.31 33.19
C LYS A 604 67.52 55.39 32.61
N PHE A 605 66.86 56.54 32.71
CA PHE A 605 65.55 56.76 32.09
C PHE A 605 65.64 56.84 30.58
N ILE A 606 66.68 57.47 30.02
CA ILE A 606 66.92 57.48 28.56
C ILE A 606 67.16 56.05 28.04
N GLU A 607 67.89 55.20 28.77
CA GLU A 607 68.00 53.76 28.46
C GLU A 607 66.64 53.05 28.54
N LEU A 608 65.85 53.29 29.58
CA LEU A 608 64.55 52.63 29.77
C LEU A 608 63.48 53.10 28.76
N VAL A 609 63.52 54.36 28.35
CA VAL A 609 62.62 54.98 27.34
C VAL A 609 63.06 54.67 25.91
N GLN A 610 64.36 54.51 25.63
CA GLN A 610 64.82 54.00 24.34
C GLN A 610 64.41 52.53 24.11
N VAL A 611 64.01 51.83 25.17
CA VAL A 611 63.42 50.47 25.16
C VAL A 611 61.87 50.52 25.21
N ALA A 612 61.23 51.69 25.23
CA ALA A 612 59.78 51.86 25.34
C ALA A 612 58.99 51.51 24.05
N ASP A 613 59.41 50.48 23.32
CA ASP A 613 58.48 49.69 22.53
C ASP A 613 57.77 48.71 23.48
N PRO A 614 56.42 48.74 23.60
CA PRO A 614 55.66 47.77 24.40
C PRO A 614 56.07 46.32 24.12
N SER A 615 56.49 46.00 22.89
CA SER A 615 56.98 44.67 22.52
C SER A 615 58.40 44.37 23.01
N ALA A 616 59.28 45.37 23.09
CA ALA A 616 60.65 45.17 23.57
C ALA A 616 60.69 44.93 25.09
N LEU A 617 59.89 45.70 25.85
CA LEU A 617 59.80 45.54 27.30
C LEU A 617 59.21 44.17 27.70
N ALA A 618 58.19 43.70 26.99
CA ALA A 618 57.57 42.39 27.23
C ALA A 618 58.55 41.21 27.06
N ASN A 619 59.53 41.33 26.15
CA ASN A 619 60.52 40.28 25.87
C ASN A 619 61.67 40.21 26.89
N VAL A 620 61.86 41.25 27.71
CA VAL A 620 62.97 41.36 28.67
C VAL A 620 62.47 41.30 30.13
N LEU A 621 61.15 41.24 30.34
CA LEU A 621 60.51 41.29 31.66
C LEU A 621 60.65 39.96 32.44
N ASP A 622 61.83 39.73 33.03
CA ASP A 622 62.08 38.62 33.95
C ASP A 622 61.86 39.02 35.43
N ASP A 623 62.01 38.07 36.36
CA ASP A 623 61.76 38.32 37.79
C ASP A 623 62.72 39.36 38.38
N ARG A 624 63.92 39.50 37.81
CA ARG A 624 64.93 40.48 38.23
C ARG A 624 64.54 41.87 37.75
N VAL A 625 64.01 41.97 36.54
CA VAL A 625 63.49 43.23 35.96
C VAL A 625 62.21 43.66 36.68
N VAL A 626 61.30 42.74 37.03
CA VAL A 626 60.11 43.05 37.85
C VAL A 626 60.50 43.58 39.23
N GLU A 627 61.47 42.94 39.90
CA GLU A 627 61.96 43.39 41.21
C GLU A 627 62.68 44.75 41.10
N PHE A 628 63.47 44.96 40.05
CA PHE A 628 64.06 46.27 39.76
C PHE A 628 62.98 47.33 39.55
N LEU A 629 61.92 47.04 38.78
CA LEU A 629 60.81 47.97 38.58
C LEU A 629 60.08 48.27 39.89
N ARG A 630 59.84 47.27 40.75
CA ARG A 630 59.29 47.48 42.10
C ARG A 630 60.17 48.42 42.92
N GLN A 631 61.47 48.16 42.99
CA GLN A 631 62.44 49.00 43.73
C GLN A 631 62.59 50.41 43.15
N PHE A 632 62.50 50.53 41.82
CA PHE A 632 62.54 51.82 41.14
C PHE A 632 61.30 52.63 41.46
N LEU A 633 60.11 52.03 41.40
CA LEU A 633 58.82 52.69 41.64
C LEU A 633 58.53 52.95 43.12
N SER A 634 59.07 52.15 44.04
CA SER A 634 58.86 52.31 45.49
C SER A 634 59.71 53.41 46.15
N ASN A 635 60.62 54.05 45.41
CA ASN A 635 61.45 55.15 45.91
C ASN A 635 60.70 56.50 46.06
N ASP A 636 59.38 56.54 45.89
CA ASP A 636 58.52 57.62 46.40
C ASP A 636 58.05 57.26 47.83
N GLY A 637 58.96 57.38 48.81
CA GLY A 637 58.66 57.17 50.24
C GLY A 637 59.85 56.73 51.08
#